data_AF-A0A2N6F8P7-F1
#
_entry.id   AF-A0A2N6F8P7-F1
#
_cell.length_a   1.000
_cell.length_b   1.000
_cell.length_c   1.000
_cell.angle_alpha   90.00
_cell.angle_beta   90.00
_cell.angle_gamma   90.00
#
_symmetry.space_group_name_H-M   'P 1'
#
loop_
_entity.id
_entity.type
_entity.pdbx_description
1 polymer ?
#
loop_
_entity_poly.entity_id
_entity_poly.type
_entity_poly.pdbx_seq_one_letter_code
_entity_poly.pdbx_strand_id
1 'polypeptide(L)'
;FAKILPKTVKKISVLDRTKEPGSLGEPLYHNVRTAIGEAMAEGLFQFDGYPSIVGGRYGLGSYEFSPGMAKSVFDNMKHDKPMNKFVVGIKDDVTGRYLEFDADYSVPFDGYSAMFYGLGSDGTVGANKNSIKIIGDSTDNEVQAYFVYDSKKAGSMTTSHLRFGKETIRSPYLITSADFVACHNFSFLEKYDMLKNAKEGATFLLNSPYGAADVWSHLPKKVQQTIIDKKLKFFVIDGVRLGNELGLGPRINVIMQTAFFKISGIITLDLAIKEIKEAIVKSYSKAGEKVVSMNKQAVDTALENIEEVAVPGTVDSDIEMTIGQWSHTPATVQKTLGPIIDGIGEHLPISAMPADGTFPTATAMYEKRNIAITTPAWDEELCIQCGICSFVCPHASIRMKIYDEKELKGAPKTFKSCAAKGKDMDGKKFTLQVAVEDCTGCGACVHNCPAKSKTDENHKAINMVPQVPLRETERANFDFFLNLPETDPELFNAATVKGSQFLPPMFEFSGACAGCGETPFVKLCSQLFGDRMVVANATGCSSIYGGNLPTTPWTTRKDGLGPAWSNSLFEDNAEFGFGFRLSIDKTTQYAQELLEKNIECGCAACKGSEPLKRAILGADQSSQALIEEQRGRIAELKEILAKCTHETATQLKADADYLVKKSVWIHGGDGWAYDIGYGGLDHVLASGANINALVLDTEVYSNTGGQASKATPIAAVAQFAAGGKEQPKKDLSMISMTYGNIYVARVSLANPAQCVKAFLEADAYDGPSLIIAYSHCIAHGINMTTAVDGCKEAVNSGYWPLFRFDPRLSAEGKNPLQLDSKEPTIGFEEFAGKQNRFKVLKKNNPENADALMAASAKDSASRYDLYKKLAALSADCGSDS
;
A
#
# COMPACT_ATOMS: atom_id res chain seq x y z
N PHE A 1 39.99 20.11 -13.66
CA PHE A 1 38.88 20.91 -14.22
C PHE A 1 39.38 21.96 -15.22
N ALA A 2 40.10 23.01 -14.80
CA ALA A 2 40.54 24.09 -15.71
C ALA A 2 41.30 23.62 -16.97
N LYS A 3 42.16 22.59 -16.85
CA LYS A 3 42.93 22.05 -17.99
C LYS A 3 42.09 21.51 -19.17
N ILE A 4 40.87 21.04 -18.91
CA ILE A 4 40.01 20.43 -19.95
C ILE A 4 38.98 21.42 -20.51
N LEU A 5 38.88 22.63 -19.94
CA LEU A 5 37.96 23.65 -20.43
C LEU A 5 38.51 24.29 -21.72
N PRO A 6 37.76 24.29 -22.82
CA PRO A 6 38.18 25.00 -24.02
C PRO A 6 38.31 26.51 -23.74
N LYS A 7 39.39 27.13 -24.23
CA LYS A 7 39.64 28.57 -24.10
C LYS A 7 38.55 29.44 -24.77
N THR A 8 37.76 28.84 -25.66
CA THR A 8 36.66 29.48 -26.38
C THR A 8 35.35 29.56 -25.60
N VAL A 9 35.27 28.95 -24.40
CA VAL A 9 34.06 28.99 -23.57
C VAL A 9 33.78 30.41 -23.10
N LYS A 10 32.56 30.89 -23.35
CA LYS A 10 32.07 32.21 -22.91
C LYS A 10 31.04 32.14 -21.79
N LYS A 11 30.31 31.03 -21.71
CA LYS A 11 29.21 30.83 -20.77
C LYS A 11 29.16 29.36 -20.34
N ILE A 12 28.90 29.10 -19.06
CA ILE A 12 28.84 27.77 -18.44
C ILE A 12 27.52 27.62 -17.67
N SER A 13 26.79 26.53 -17.93
CA SER A 13 25.67 26.09 -17.09
C SER A 13 26.14 24.92 -16.25
N VAL A 14 25.91 25.00 -14.94
CA VAL A 14 26.22 23.93 -13.99
C VAL A 14 24.90 23.32 -13.53
N LEU A 15 24.75 22.01 -13.70
CA LEU A 15 23.53 21.30 -13.34
C LEU A 15 23.78 20.47 -12.07
N ASP A 16 22.96 20.73 -11.06
CA ASP A 16 23.00 20.05 -9.78
C ASP A 16 21.74 19.18 -9.60
N ARG A 17 21.94 17.91 -9.25
CA ARG A 17 20.86 16.96 -8.94
C ARG A 17 20.56 16.94 -7.44
N THR A 18 20.46 18.14 -6.85
CA THR A 18 20.16 18.36 -5.43
C THR A 18 19.47 19.71 -5.23
N LYS A 19 18.96 19.96 -4.03
CA LYS A 19 18.40 21.24 -3.59
C LYS A 19 18.84 21.51 -2.17
N GLU A 20 19.49 22.65 -1.94
CA GLU A 20 19.87 23.14 -0.61
C GLU A 20 19.04 24.40 -0.31
N PRO A 21 17.90 24.28 0.40
CA PRO A 21 17.05 25.44 0.68
C PRO A 21 17.81 26.54 1.43
N GLY A 22 17.76 27.78 0.91
CA GLY A 22 18.41 28.95 1.50
C GLY A 22 19.87 29.19 1.09
N SER A 23 20.50 28.28 0.34
CA SER A 23 21.88 28.46 -0.11
C SER A 23 22.01 29.53 -1.21
N LEU A 24 23.23 30.04 -1.41
CA LEU A 24 23.52 30.97 -2.50
C LEU A 24 23.53 30.29 -3.88
N GLY A 25 23.62 28.96 -3.93
CA GLY A 25 23.64 28.09 -5.09
C GLY A 25 23.94 26.66 -4.66
N GLU A 26 23.85 25.73 -5.60
CA GLU A 26 24.05 24.31 -5.32
C GLU A 26 25.55 23.92 -5.28
N PRO A 27 25.90 22.75 -4.72
CA PRO A 27 27.30 22.38 -4.45
C PRO A 27 28.22 22.39 -5.68
N LEU A 28 27.81 21.78 -6.79
CA LEU A 28 28.66 21.72 -7.99
C LEU A 28 28.80 23.11 -8.62
N TYR A 29 27.71 23.89 -8.66
CA TYR A 29 27.75 25.29 -9.08
C TYR A 29 28.77 26.10 -8.27
N HIS A 30 28.79 25.96 -6.94
CA HIS A 30 29.79 26.62 -6.09
C HIS A 30 31.21 26.17 -6.44
N ASN A 31 31.44 24.86 -6.55
CA ASN A 31 32.76 24.31 -6.88
C ASN A 31 33.28 24.83 -8.24
N VAL A 32 32.43 24.90 -9.26
CA VAL A 32 32.82 25.41 -10.58
C VAL A 32 33.17 26.89 -10.53
N ARG A 33 32.38 27.70 -9.81
CA ARG A 33 32.66 29.14 -9.67
C ARG A 33 33.96 29.40 -8.93
N THR A 34 34.18 28.70 -7.82
CA THR A 34 35.41 28.80 -7.03
C THR A 34 36.61 28.34 -7.85
N ALA A 35 36.54 27.17 -8.48
CA ALA A 35 37.65 26.63 -9.26
C ALA A 35 38.05 27.52 -10.44
N ILE A 36 37.09 28.16 -11.12
CA ILE A 36 37.39 29.13 -12.20
C ILE A 36 37.98 30.41 -11.61
N GLY A 37 37.40 30.92 -10.52
CA GLY A 37 37.89 32.12 -9.85
C GLY A 37 39.34 31.98 -9.39
N GLU A 38 39.66 30.89 -8.68
CA GLU A 38 41.01 30.58 -8.19
C GLU A 38 41.98 30.33 -9.35
N ALA A 39 41.61 29.51 -10.35
CA ALA A 39 42.49 29.22 -11.47
C ALA A 39 42.83 30.46 -12.32
N MET A 40 41.88 31.40 -12.46
CA MET A 40 42.14 32.68 -13.12
C MET A 40 43.00 33.60 -12.24
N ALA A 41 42.78 33.63 -10.92
CA ALA A 41 43.56 34.43 -9.99
C ALA A 41 45.04 33.96 -9.90
N GLU A 42 45.26 32.64 -9.94
CA GLU A 42 46.60 32.04 -9.93
C GLU A 42 47.29 32.02 -11.31
N GLY A 43 46.61 32.49 -12.37
CA GLY A 43 47.16 32.50 -13.72
C GLY A 43 47.32 31.11 -14.36
N LEU A 44 46.68 30.09 -13.80
CA LEU A 44 46.69 28.72 -14.34
C LEU A 44 45.91 28.59 -15.66
N PHE A 45 44.95 29.49 -15.89
CA PHE A 45 44.10 29.52 -17.08
C PHE A 45 43.51 30.93 -17.28
N GLN A 46 43.24 31.35 -18.53
CA GLN A 46 42.67 32.66 -18.84
C GLN A 46 41.59 32.56 -19.92
N PHE A 47 40.42 33.15 -19.64
CA PHE A 47 39.34 33.41 -20.59
C PHE A 47 39.39 34.87 -21.09
N ASP A 48 38.64 35.16 -22.16
CA ASP A 48 38.32 36.54 -22.55
C ASP A 48 37.27 37.13 -21.58
N GLY A 49 37.75 37.64 -20.44
CA GLY A 49 36.93 38.08 -19.31
C GLY A 49 36.48 36.93 -18.40
N TYR A 50 35.65 37.23 -17.40
CA TYR A 50 35.06 36.20 -16.54
C TYR A 50 33.83 35.59 -17.25
N PRO A 51 33.77 34.26 -17.47
CA PRO A 51 32.67 33.65 -18.18
C PRO A 51 31.36 33.78 -17.40
N SER A 52 30.22 33.85 -18.10
CA SER A 52 28.91 33.80 -17.42
C SER A 52 28.67 32.40 -16.87
N ILE A 53 28.62 32.24 -15.56
CA ILE A 53 28.36 30.95 -14.90
C ILE A 53 27.00 31.00 -14.21
N VAL A 54 26.08 30.13 -14.66
CA VAL A 54 24.75 29.96 -14.08
C VAL A 54 24.56 28.55 -13.53
N GLY A 55 23.78 28.43 -12.46
CA GLY A 55 23.41 27.16 -11.82
C GLY A 55 21.96 26.79 -12.13
N GLY A 56 21.70 25.51 -12.31
CA GLY A 56 20.37 24.95 -12.52
C GLY A 56 20.18 23.63 -11.80
N ARG A 57 18.94 23.32 -11.40
CA ARG A 57 18.57 22.05 -10.77
C ARG A 57 17.80 21.17 -11.75
N TYR A 58 18.04 19.86 -11.69
CA TYR A 58 17.35 18.88 -12.53
C TYR A 58 17.18 17.54 -11.78
N GLY A 59 16.26 16.71 -12.25
CA GLY A 59 16.21 15.28 -11.92
C GLY A 59 16.05 14.90 -10.44
N LEU A 60 15.54 15.79 -9.58
CA LEU A 60 15.25 15.50 -8.18
C LEU A 60 14.23 14.38 -8.06
N GLY A 61 14.41 13.46 -7.11
CA GLY A 61 13.47 12.34 -6.93
C GLY A 61 13.33 11.46 -8.17
N SER A 62 14.38 11.34 -8.98
CA SER A 62 14.34 10.63 -10.27
C SER A 62 13.44 11.26 -11.34
N TYR A 63 13.10 12.55 -11.21
CA TYR A 63 12.40 13.27 -12.29
C TYR A 63 13.17 13.15 -13.61
N GLU A 64 12.43 13.09 -14.72
CA GLU A 64 12.98 12.87 -16.05
C GLU A 64 13.97 13.97 -16.46
N PHE A 65 14.97 13.61 -17.27
CA PHE A 65 15.87 14.57 -17.92
C PHE A 65 16.02 14.21 -19.40
N SER A 66 15.01 14.63 -20.18
CA SER A 66 14.90 14.30 -21.61
C SER A 66 15.86 15.12 -22.49
N PRO A 67 16.07 14.73 -23.76
CA PRO A 67 16.83 15.53 -24.71
C PRO A 67 16.29 16.97 -24.87
N GLY A 68 14.96 17.15 -24.84
CA GLY A 68 14.33 18.47 -24.89
C GLY A 68 14.71 19.35 -23.69
N MET A 69 14.77 18.75 -22.49
CA MET A 69 15.25 19.42 -21.28
C MET A 69 16.74 19.76 -21.37
N ALA A 70 17.57 18.86 -21.89
CA ALA A 70 18.99 19.15 -22.10
C ALA A 70 19.19 20.30 -23.11
N LYS A 71 18.39 20.33 -24.18
CA LYS A 71 18.41 21.41 -25.18
C LYS A 71 18.00 22.74 -24.57
N SER A 72 16.99 22.79 -23.70
CA SER A 72 16.58 24.07 -23.08
C SER A 72 17.68 24.67 -22.20
N VAL A 73 18.52 23.85 -21.55
CA VAL A 73 19.72 24.31 -20.84
C VAL A 73 20.71 24.98 -21.80
N PHE A 74 20.94 24.41 -22.99
CA PHE A 74 21.76 25.06 -24.01
C PHE A 74 21.12 26.33 -24.58
N ASP A 75 19.80 26.34 -24.79
CA ASP A 75 19.08 27.50 -25.30
C ASP A 75 19.10 28.67 -24.30
N ASN A 76 19.00 28.40 -22.99
CA ASN A 76 19.18 29.41 -21.94
C ASN A 76 20.51 30.18 -22.10
N MET A 77 21.57 29.49 -22.54
CA MET A 77 22.90 30.06 -22.74
C MET A 77 23.01 30.95 -23.97
N LYS A 78 22.04 30.91 -24.88
CA LYS A 78 22.01 31.80 -26.05
C LYS A 78 21.61 33.23 -25.68
N HIS A 79 20.86 33.41 -24.58
CA HIS A 79 20.46 34.74 -24.11
C HIS A 79 21.64 35.57 -23.60
N ASP A 80 21.61 36.89 -23.78
CA ASP A 80 22.64 37.80 -23.27
C ASP A 80 22.80 37.72 -21.75
N LYS A 81 21.68 37.55 -21.05
CA LYS A 81 21.61 37.27 -19.61
C LYS A 81 20.91 35.94 -19.38
N PRO A 82 21.65 34.81 -19.39
CA PRO A 82 21.07 33.51 -19.10
C PRO A 82 20.40 33.52 -17.72
N MET A 83 19.25 32.85 -17.60
CA MET A 83 18.59 32.66 -16.32
C MET A 83 19.53 31.89 -15.38
N ASN A 84 19.65 32.36 -14.14
CA ASN A 84 20.41 31.71 -13.09
C ASN A 84 19.47 31.14 -12.01
N LYS A 85 19.92 30.11 -11.29
CA LYS A 85 19.15 29.40 -10.25
C LYS A 85 17.84 28.80 -10.78
N PHE A 86 17.87 28.36 -12.03
CA PHE A 86 16.72 27.80 -12.74
C PHE A 86 16.46 26.35 -12.33
N VAL A 87 15.28 25.85 -12.66
CA VAL A 87 14.93 24.43 -12.68
C VAL A 87 14.61 24.02 -14.11
N VAL A 88 14.87 22.76 -14.45
CA VAL A 88 14.48 22.20 -15.74
C VAL A 88 13.65 20.94 -15.53
N GLY A 89 12.62 20.78 -16.36
CA GLY A 89 11.71 19.65 -16.33
C GLY A 89 10.39 19.90 -15.60
N ILE A 90 10.36 20.80 -14.61
CA ILE A 90 9.16 21.17 -13.85
C ILE A 90 8.74 22.62 -14.13
N LYS A 91 7.44 22.88 -14.11
CA LYS A 91 6.90 24.25 -14.21
C LYS A 91 6.89 24.92 -12.82
N ASP A 92 7.86 25.79 -12.58
CA ASP A 92 7.93 26.63 -11.37
C ASP A 92 7.17 27.94 -11.59
N ASP A 93 5.85 27.88 -11.47
CA ASP A 93 4.94 29.01 -11.56
C ASP A 93 4.84 29.84 -10.25
N VAL A 94 5.57 29.45 -9.21
CA VAL A 94 5.63 30.16 -7.93
C VAL A 94 6.77 31.15 -7.91
N THR A 95 7.99 30.72 -8.28
CA THR A 95 9.17 31.59 -8.30
C THR A 95 9.54 32.07 -9.70
N GLY A 96 8.94 31.50 -10.75
CA GLY A 96 9.18 31.85 -12.15
C GLY A 96 10.56 31.43 -12.66
N ARG A 97 11.27 30.54 -11.95
CA ARG A 97 12.65 30.14 -12.26
C ARG A 97 12.73 28.79 -12.96
N TYR A 98 12.00 28.60 -14.05
CA TYR A 98 12.03 27.38 -14.84
C TYR A 98 12.38 27.65 -16.29
N LEU A 99 12.94 26.63 -16.97
CA LEU A 99 13.20 26.67 -18.40
C LEU A 99 12.08 25.94 -19.15
N GLU A 100 11.42 26.65 -20.07
CA GLU A 100 10.53 26.04 -21.06
C GLU A 100 11.33 25.08 -21.95
N PHE A 101 10.73 23.96 -22.32
CA PHE A 101 11.37 22.98 -23.19
C PHE A 101 10.37 22.37 -24.18
N ASP A 102 10.88 21.95 -25.32
CA ASP A 102 10.13 21.21 -26.32
C ASP A 102 10.08 19.73 -25.93
N ALA A 103 8.90 19.22 -25.59
CA ALA A 103 8.70 17.83 -25.18
C ALA A 103 8.82 16.83 -26.34
N ASP A 104 8.63 17.29 -27.58
CA ASP A 104 8.72 16.47 -28.79
C ASP A 104 10.15 16.42 -29.35
N TYR A 105 11.06 17.22 -28.81
CA TYR A 105 12.46 17.19 -29.19
C TYR A 105 13.08 15.84 -28.87
N SER A 106 13.42 15.11 -29.93
CA SER A 106 14.06 13.80 -29.87
C SER A 106 15.45 13.82 -30.50
N VAL A 107 16.32 12.94 -30.03
CA VAL A 107 17.58 12.62 -30.72
C VAL A 107 17.38 11.35 -31.53
N PRO A 108 17.89 11.26 -32.76
CA PRO A 108 17.78 10.05 -33.57
C PRO A 108 18.31 8.82 -32.80
N PHE A 109 17.53 7.74 -32.83
CA PHE A 109 17.92 6.44 -32.27
C PHE A 109 17.79 5.40 -33.37
N ASP A 110 18.93 4.85 -33.81
CA ASP A 110 18.98 3.78 -34.80
C ASP A 110 18.93 2.41 -34.09
N GLY A 111 17.72 2.01 -33.73
CA GLY A 111 17.47 0.76 -33.01
C GLY A 111 16.00 0.50 -32.76
N TYR A 112 15.72 -0.60 -32.07
CA TYR A 112 14.37 -1.04 -31.73
C TYR A 112 14.00 -0.63 -30.30
N SER A 113 12.83 -0.02 -30.12
CA SER A 113 12.31 0.42 -28.83
C SER A 113 10.98 -0.28 -28.52
N ALA A 114 10.89 -0.91 -27.34
CA ALA A 114 9.70 -1.64 -26.91
C ALA A 114 9.23 -1.17 -25.53
N MET A 115 7.91 -1.05 -25.37
CA MET A 115 7.25 -0.70 -24.12
C MET A 115 6.29 -1.79 -23.68
N PHE A 116 6.35 -2.20 -22.41
CA PHE A 116 5.47 -3.23 -21.86
C PHE A 116 4.82 -2.73 -20.60
N TYR A 117 3.50 -2.81 -20.56
CA TYR A 117 2.70 -2.41 -19.43
C TYR A 117 2.09 -3.64 -18.77
N GLY A 118 2.50 -3.90 -17.54
CA GLY A 118 2.06 -5.06 -16.75
C GLY A 118 1.50 -4.66 -15.40
N LEU A 119 0.83 -5.59 -14.74
CA LEU A 119 0.37 -5.44 -13.37
C LEU A 119 1.47 -5.90 -12.39
N GLY A 120 1.71 -5.14 -11.33
CA GLY A 120 2.66 -5.52 -10.29
C GLY A 120 2.37 -6.93 -9.76
N SER A 121 3.35 -7.84 -9.91
CA SER A 121 3.30 -9.30 -9.62
C SER A 121 2.72 -10.22 -10.70
N ASP A 122 2.44 -9.75 -11.92
CA ASP A 122 2.01 -10.61 -13.06
C ASP A 122 3.17 -11.36 -13.75
N GLY A 123 4.42 -10.98 -13.46
CA GLY A 123 5.65 -11.55 -14.02
C GLY A 123 6.21 -10.84 -15.26
N THR A 124 5.60 -9.75 -15.74
CA THR A 124 6.01 -8.97 -16.92
C THR A 124 7.46 -8.49 -16.82
N VAL A 125 7.83 -7.84 -15.72
CA VAL A 125 9.20 -7.36 -15.50
C VAL A 125 10.21 -8.50 -15.52
N GLY A 126 9.86 -9.64 -14.93
CA GLY A 126 10.71 -10.84 -14.92
C GLY A 126 10.94 -11.39 -16.33
N ALA A 127 9.86 -11.48 -17.12
CA ALA A 127 9.93 -11.87 -18.53
C ALA A 127 10.76 -10.90 -19.37
N ASN A 128 10.65 -9.59 -19.13
CA ASN A 128 11.43 -8.59 -19.85
C ASN A 128 12.93 -8.66 -19.51
N LYS A 129 13.28 -8.83 -18.23
CA LYS A 129 14.68 -9.08 -17.82
C LYS A 129 15.25 -10.32 -18.50
N ASN A 130 14.45 -11.38 -18.62
CA ASN A 130 14.84 -12.59 -19.31
C ASN A 130 15.00 -12.36 -20.83
N SER A 131 14.07 -11.65 -21.45
CA SER A 131 14.10 -11.33 -22.89
C SER A 131 15.32 -10.50 -23.28
N ILE A 132 15.68 -9.52 -22.46
CA ILE A 132 16.89 -8.70 -22.66
C ILE A 132 18.14 -9.54 -22.58
N LYS A 133 18.18 -10.49 -21.63
CA LYS A 133 19.30 -11.42 -21.52
C LYS A 133 19.40 -12.33 -22.75
N ILE A 134 18.28 -12.88 -23.23
CA ILE A 134 18.25 -13.69 -24.45
C ILE A 134 18.80 -12.88 -25.64
N ILE A 135 18.31 -11.65 -25.84
CA ILE A 135 18.74 -10.83 -26.98
C ILE A 135 20.22 -10.45 -26.85
N GLY A 136 20.68 -10.05 -25.66
CA GLY A 136 22.07 -9.65 -25.44
C GLY A 136 23.07 -10.82 -25.49
N ASP A 137 22.68 -12.02 -25.02
CA ASP A 137 23.56 -13.20 -25.02
C ASP A 137 23.58 -13.89 -26.39
N SER A 138 22.50 -13.78 -27.19
CA SER A 138 22.34 -14.49 -28.46
C SER A 138 22.52 -13.62 -29.72
N THR A 139 22.79 -12.32 -29.59
CA THR A 139 22.98 -11.40 -30.73
C THR A 139 24.06 -10.34 -30.47
N ASP A 140 24.53 -9.67 -31.53
CA ASP A 140 25.43 -8.50 -31.42
C ASP A 140 24.72 -7.19 -31.05
N ASN A 141 23.50 -7.26 -30.49
CA ASN A 141 22.78 -6.06 -30.09
C ASN A 141 23.23 -5.62 -28.69
N GLU A 142 23.56 -4.33 -28.56
CA GLU A 142 23.55 -3.63 -27.29
C GLU A 142 22.12 -3.57 -26.76
N VAL A 143 21.96 -3.74 -25.45
CA VAL A 143 20.65 -3.80 -24.79
C VAL A 143 20.57 -2.81 -23.64
N GLN A 144 19.46 -2.07 -23.56
CA GLN A 144 19.15 -1.18 -22.46
C GLN A 144 17.77 -1.51 -21.91
N ALA A 145 17.67 -1.52 -20.58
CA ALA A 145 16.43 -1.80 -19.86
C ALA A 145 16.22 -0.78 -18.75
N TYR A 146 15.03 -0.20 -18.68
CA TYR A 146 14.59 0.58 -17.55
C TYR A 146 13.18 0.15 -17.15
N PHE A 147 12.92 0.04 -15.85
CA PHE A 147 11.65 -0.44 -15.32
C PHE A 147 11.09 0.61 -14.37
N VAL A 148 9.94 1.17 -14.75
CA VAL A 148 9.16 2.07 -13.90
C VAL A 148 8.22 1.20 -13.07
N TYR A 149 8.39 1.27 -11.76
CA TYR A 149 7.50 0.64 -10.79
C TYR A 149 6.71 1.71 -10.07
N ASP A 150 5.48 1.38 -9.69
CA ASP A 150 4.78 2.11 -8.64
C ASP A 150 5.35 1.68 -7.28
N SER A 151 5.32 2.58 -6.31
CA SER A 151 5.60 2.29 -4.89
C SER A 151 4.58 1.32 -4.28
N LYS A 152 3.37 1.21 -4.84
CA LYS A 152 2.42 0.13 -4.50
C LYS A 152 3.04 -1.23 -4.84
N LYS A 153 3.21 -2.08 -3.82
CA LYS A 153 3.88 -3.39 -3.97
C LYS A 153 3.24 -4.33 -4.97
N ALA A 154 1.92 -4.27 -5.14
CA ALA A 154 1.18 -5.14 -6.05
C ALA A 154 -0.10 -4.47 -6.54
N GLY A 155 -0.54 -4.90 -7.73
CA GLY A 155 -1.79 -4.43 -8.34
C GLY A 155 -1.72 -3.02 -8.94
N SER A 156 -0.53 -2.45 -9.11
CA SER A 156 -0.29 -1.19 -9.79
C SER A 156 0.31 -1.45 -11.17
N MET A 157 0.25 -0.45 -12.06
CA MET A 157 0.90 -0.56 -13.36
C MET A 157 2.43 -0.54 -13.20
N THR A 158 3.11 -1.38 -13.97
CA THR A 158 4.55 -1.36 -14.18
C THR A 158 4.82 -1.12 -15.65
N THR A 159 5.79 -0.27 -15.97
CA THR A 159 6.17 0.03 -17.36
C THR A 159 7.61 -0.37 -17.59
N SER A 160 7.85 -1.27 -18.54
CA SER A 160 9.19 -1.67 -18.95
C SER A 160 9.55 -0.93 -20.24
N HIS A 161 10.72 -0.28 -20.26
CA HIS A 161 11.28 0.40 -21.41
C HIS A 161 12.53 -0.35 -21.87
N LEU A 162 12.47 -0.93 -23.06
CA LEU A 162 13.55 -1.72 -23.61
C LEU A 162 14.04 -1.10 -24.91
N ARG A 163 15.36 -0.95 -25.05
CA ARG A 163 16.00 -0.53 -26.30
C ARG A 163 17.04 -1.56 -26.72
N PHE A 164 17.12 -1.79 -28.02
CA PHE A 164 18.06 -2.72 -28.63
C PHE A 164 18.67 -2.06 -29.88
N GLY A 165 19.98 -2.17 -30.08
CA GLY A 165 20.64 -1.54 -31.23
C GLY A 165 22.05 -2.06 -31.46
N LYS A 166 22.65 -1.73 -32.61
CA LYS A 166 24.03 -2.12 -32.91
C LYS A 166 25.07 -1.22 -32.24
N GLU A 167 24.67 -0.01 -31.89
CA GLU A 167 25.53 0.97 -31.23
C GLU A 167 25.27 1.03 -29.73
N THR A 168 26.27 1.54 -28.99
CA THR A 168 26.13 1.78 -27.55
C THR A 168 24.97 2.73 -27.25
N ILE A 169 23.99 2.24 -26.48
CA ILE A 169 22.77 2.99 -26.20
C ILE A 169 23.01 4.01 -25.07
N ARG A 170 23.07 5.30 -25.42
CA ARG A 170 23.27 6.43 -24.48
C ARG A 170 22.00 7.23 -24.21
N SER A 171 20.89 6.53 -23.95
CA SER A 171 19.58 7.15 -23.72
C SER A 171 19.09 6.94 -22.28
N PRO A 172 19.66 7.63 -21.25
CA PRO A 172 19.26 7.45 -19.85
C PRO A 172 17.95 8.19 -19.51
N TYR A 173 16.94 8.07 -20.37
CA TYR A 173 15.60 8.67 -20.28
C TYR A 173 14.55 7.69 -20.83
N LEU A 174 13.28 7.87 -20.47
CA LEU A 174 12.20 6.97 -20.88
C LEU A 174 11.95 6.99 -22.39
N ILE A 175 11.33 5.92 -22.91
CA ILE A 175 10.94 5.83 -24.33
C ILE A 175 9.70 6.69 -24.57
N THR A 176 9.80 7.63 -25.50
CA THR A 176 8.69 8.47 -25.98
C THR A 176 8.22 8.09 -27.39
N SER A 177 8.93 7.17 -28.06
CA SER A 177 8.62 6.69 -29.40
C SER A 177 9.02 5.21 -29.53
N ALA A 178 8.04 4.31 -29.57
CA ALA A 178 8.20 2.86 -29.49
C ALA A 178 7.75 2.15 -30.77
N ASP A 179 8.54 1.17 -31.20
CA ASP A 179 8.26 0.25 -32.31
C ASP A 179 7.29 -0.87 -31.89
N PHE A 180 7.26 -1.17 -30.58
CA PHE A 180 6.41 -2.20 -29.99
C PHE A 180 5.78 -1.72 -28.69
N VAL A 181 4.48 -1.96 -28.52
CA VAL A 181 3.76 -1.72 -27.27
C VAL A 181 3.00 -2.97 -26.85
N ALA A 182 3.13 -3.39 -25.59
CA ALA A 182 2.39 -4.51 -25.02
C ALA A 182 1.54 -4.05 -23.83
N CYS A 183 0.27 -4.43 -23.79
CA CYS A 183 -0.61 -4.25 -22.65
C CYS A 183 -1.01 -5.62 -22.10
N HIS A 184 -0.55 -5.94 -20.89
CA HIS A 184 -0.74 -7.26 -20.28
C HIS A 184 -1.97 -7.33 -19.36
N ASN A 185 -2.72 -6.22 -19.24
CA ASN A 185 -3.98 -6.18 -18.50
C ASN A 185 -5.02 -5.34 -19.26
N PHE A 186 -6.10 -5.99 -19.68
CA PHE A 186 -7.16 -5.37 -20.49
C PHE A 186 -7.73 -4.08 -19.86
N SER A 187 -7.92 -4.03 -18.54
CA SER A 187 -8.55 -2.87 -17.87
C SER A 187 -7.69 -1.60 -17.90
N PHE A 188 -6.41 -1.69 -18.26
CA PHE A 188 -5.55 -0.52 -18.40
C PHE A 188 -5.95 0.38 -19.57
N LEU A 189 -6.58 -0.16 -20.62
CA LEU A 189 -6.97 0.60 -21.79
C LEU A 189 -8.04 1.66 -21.49
N GLU A 190 -8.91 1.41 -20.51
CA GLU A 190 -9.90 2.39 -20.04
C GLU A 190 -9.24 3.53 -19.24
N LYS A 191 -8.03 3.32 -18.70
CA LYS A 191 -7.43 4.19 -17.67
C LYS A 191 -6.24 5.00 -18.15
N TYR A 192 -5.39 4.41 -18.98
CA TYR A 192 -4.10 4.97 -19.34
C TYR A 192 -3.98 5.13 -20.85
N ASP A 193 -3.38 6.23 -21.30
CA ASP A 193 -3.07 6.43 -22.71
C ASP A 193 -1.73 5.77 -23.06
N MET A 194 -1.78 4.45 -23.21
CA MET A 194 -0.61 3.59 -23.36
C MET A 194 -0.05 3.63 -24.80
N LEU A 195 -0.89 4.00 -25.77
CA LEU A 195 -0.52 4.04 -27.19
C LEU A 195 0.00 5.42 -27.63
N LYS A 196 0.01 6.42 -26.73
CA LYS A 196 0.57 7.75 -27.02
C LYS A 196 1.99 7.71 -27.56
N ASN A 197 2.82 6.80 -27.04
CA ASN A 197 4.22 6.65 -27.42
C ASN A 197 4.45 5.69 -28.60
N ALA A 198 3.42 5.04 -29.16
CA ALA A 198 3.59 4.15 -30.32
C ALA A 198 3.97 4.95 -31.58
N LYS A 199 4.90 4.45 -32.40
CA LYS A 199 5.18 4.98 -33.74
C LYS A 199 4.06 4.66 -34.73
N GLU A 200 4.01 5.38 -35.84
CA GLU A 200 3.22 4.94 -37.00
C GLU A 200 3.75 3.57 -37.48
N GLY A 201 2.84 2.63 -37.73
CA GLY A 201 3.17 1.25 -38.13
C GLY A 201 3.68 0.35 -37.01
N ALA A 202 3.69 0.82 -35.75
CA ALA A 202 4.15 0.03 -34.61
C ALA A 202 3.25 -1.19 -34.34
N THR A 203 3.80 -2.20 -33.66
CA THR A 203 3.06 -3.39 -33.26
C THR A 203 2.45 -3.19 -31.86
N PHE A 204 1.16 -3.51 -31.72
CA PHE A 204 0.45 -3.49 -30.45
C PHE A 204 -0.02 -4.91 -30.07
N LEU A 205 0.41 -5.40 -28.90
CA LEU A 205 0.00 -6.68 -28.33
C LEU A 205 -0.86 -6.46 -27.08
N LEU A 206 -2.04 -7.09 -27.04
CA LEU A 206 -2.97 -6.99 -25.92
C LEU A 206 -3.30 -8.36 -25.33
N ASN A 207 -3.12 -8.51 -24.01
CA ASN A 207 -3.71 -9.60 -23.25
C ASN A 207 -5.20 -9.31 -23.05
N SER A 208 -6.07 -10.09 -23.70
CA SER A 208 -7.50 -9.80 -23.82
C SER A 208 -8.34 -11.05 -23.49
N PRO A 209 -9.43 -10.93 -22.73
CA PRO A 209 -10.40 -12.01 -22.58
C PRO A 209 -11.28 -12.21 -23.84
N TYR A 210 -11.12 -11.34 -24.84
CA TYR A 210 -11.84 -11.36 -26.13
C TYR A 210 -10.87 -11.71 -27.26
N GLY A 211 -11.30 -12.57 -28.19
CA GLY A 211 -10.54 -12.93 -29.40
C GLY A 211 -10.59 -11.83 -30.47
N ALA A 212 -9.90 -12.06 -31.60
CA ALA A 212 -9.71 -11.05 -32.63
C ALA A 212 -11.02 -10.58 -33.31
N ALA A 213 -12.05 -11.44 -33.35
CA ALA A 213 -13.35 -11.09 -33.92
C ALA A 213 -14.16 -10.12 -33.04
N ASP A 214 -13.97 -10.16 -31.72
CA ASP A 214 -14.84 -9.49 -30.75
C ASP A 214 -14.15 -8.35 -30.00
N VAL A 215 -12.82 -8.33 -29.93
CA VAL A 215 -12.09 -7.37 -29.10
C VAL A 215 -12.37 -5.90 -29.46
N TRP A 216 -12.61 -5.61 -30.75
CA TRP A 216 -12.73 -4.25 -31.25
C TRP A 216 -13.84 -3.46 -30.56
N SER A 217 -15.02 -4.06 -30.36
CA SER A 217 -16.19 -3.44 -29.72
C SER A 217 -16.03 -3.21 -28.21
N HIS A 218 -14.97 -3.77 -27.62
CA HIS A 218 -14.65 -3.63 -26.19
C HIS A 218 -13.52 -2.62 -25.93
N LEU A 219 -12.92 -2.04 -26.97
CA LEU A 219 -11.86 -1.04 -26.83
C LEU A 219 -12.44 0.36 -26.62
N PRO A 220 -11.82 1.21 -25.79
CA PRO A 220 -12.19 2.62 -25.72
C PRO A 220 -12.00 3.36 -27.04
N LYS A 221 -12.85 4.34 -27.30
CA LYS A 221 -12.89 5.15 -28.51
C LYS A 221 -11.53 5.76 -28.88
N LYS A 222 -10.81 6.33 -27.92
CA LYS A 222 -9.46 6.91 -28.12
C LYS A 222 -8.42 5.85 -28.52
N VAL A 223 -8.54 4.64 -27.99
CA VAL A 223 -7.65 3.51 -28.31
C VAL A 223 -7.89 3.07 -29.75
N GLN A 224 -9.15 2.89 -30.15
CA GLN A 224 -9.52 2.59 -31.55
C GLN A 224 -8.97 3.66 -32.50
N GLN A 225 -9.19 4.95 -32.19
CA GLN A 225 -8.70 6.07 -32.99
C GLN A 225 -7.18 6.03 -33.16
N THR A 226 -6.44 5.80 -32.07
CA THR A 226 -4.97 5.74 -32.10
C THR A 226 -4.45 4.56 -32.94
N ILE A 227 -5.12 3.41 -32.86
CA ILE A 227 -4.77 2.22 -33.68
C ILE A 227 -4.92 2.55 -35.17
N ILE A 228 -6.00 3.24 -35.56
CA ILE A 228 -6.28 3.63 -36.95
C ILE A 228 -5.29 4.70 -37.42
N ASP A 229 -5.17 5.81 -36.69
CA ASP A 229 -4.37 6.97 -37.10
C ASP A 229 -2.89 6.61 -37.28
N LYS A 230 -2.38 5.76 -36.38
CA LYS A 230 -0.99 5.29 -36.42
C LYS A 230 -0.83 3.99 -37.22
N LYS A 231 -1.89 3.44 -37.83
CA LYS A 231 -1.85 2.21 -38.63
C LYS A 231 -1.15 1.06 -37.89
N LEU A 232 -1.52 0.85 -36.62
CA LEU A 232 -0.86 -0.13 -35.76
C LEU A 232 -1.17 -1.56 -36.22
N LYS A 233 -0.19 -2.45 -36.11
CA LYS A 233 -0.39 -3.90 -36.28
C LYS A 233 -0.90 -4.46 -34.96
N PHE A 234 -2.17 -4.82 -34.89
CA PHE A 234 -2.84 -5.15 -33.63
C PHE A 234 -3.00 -6.65 -33.44
N PHE A 235 -2.51 -7.18 -32.31
CA PHE A 235 -2.58 -8.59 -31.93
C PHE A 235 -3.19 -8.78 -30.55
N VAL A 236 -3.92 -9.88 -30.38
CA VAL A 236 -4.53 -10.28 -29.11
C VAL A 236 -4.18 -11.71 -28.72
N ILE A 237 -4.18 -11.97 -27.41
CA ILE A 237 -4.09 -13.32 -26.82
C ILE A 237 -4.75 -13.33 -25.44
N ASP A 238 -5.49 -14.40 -25.10
CA ASP A 238 -6.06 -14.58 -23.76
C ASP A 238 -5.09 -15.34 -22.85
N GLY A 239 -4.07 -14.63 -22.35
CA GLY A 239 -3.06 -15.23 -21.49
C GLY A 239 -3.62 -15.77 -20.16
N VAL A 240 -4.69 -15.18 -19.63
CA VAL A 240 -5.29 -15.56 -18.35
C VAL A 240 -6.02 -16.89 -18.48
N ARG A 241 -6.88 -17.05 -19.48
CA ARG A 241 -7.58 -18.32 -19.74
C ARG A 241 -6.58 -19.44 -20.02
N LEU A 242 -5.62 -19.20 -20.93
CA LEU A 242 -4.60 -20.18 -21.28
C LEU A 242 -3.74 -20.58 -20.07
N GLY A 243 -3.34 -19.63 -19.24
CA GLY A 243 -2.63 -19.90 -17.99
C GLY A 243 -3.43 -20.78 -17.02
N ASN A 244 -4.74 -20.53 -16.89
CA ASN A 244 -5.62 -21.35 -16.04
C ASN A 244 -5.82 -22.76 -16.59
N GLU A 245 -6.06 -22.92 -17.90
CA GLU A 245 -6.23 -24.22 -18.57
C GLU A 245 -4.98 -25.10 -18.45
N LEU A 246 -3.80 -24.48 -18.53
CA LEU A 246 -2.50 -25.16 -18.34
C LEU A 246 -2.15 -25.42 -16.87
N GLY A 247 -2.94 -24.92 -15.92
CA GLY A 247 -2.69 -25.03 -14.48
C GLY A 247 -1.59 -24.10 -13.94
N LEU A 248 -1.17 -23.10 -14.73
CA LEU A 248 -0.25 -22.03 -14.30
C LEU A 248 -0.95 -20.93 -13.48
N GLY A 249 -2.29 -20.98 -13.42
CA GLY A 249 -3.12 -20.00 -12.73
C GLY A 249 -3.11 -18.65 -13.48
N PRO A 250 -3.14 -17.51 -12.77
CA PRO A 250 -3.19 -16.19 -13.40
C PRO A 250 -1.85 -15.73 -14.00
N ARG A 251 -0.84 -16.61 -14.11
CA ARG A 251 0.49 -16.24 -14.61
C ARG A 251 0.52 -16.25 -16.14
N ILE A 252 0.73 -15.07 -16.73
CA ILE A 252 0.74 -14.86 -18.18
C ILE A 252 2.14 -14.65 -18.77
N ASN A 253 3.17 -14.57 -17.92
CA ASN A 253 4.50 -14.11 -18.28
C ASN A 253 5.16 -14.86 -19.45
N VAL A 254 5.14 -16.20 -19.45
CA VAL A 254 5.71 -17.01 -20.55
C VAL A 254 4.91 -16.83 -21.84
N ILE A 255 3.58 -16.82 -21.74
CA ILE A 255 2.67 -16.66 -22.89
C ILE A 255 2.93 -15.31 -23.58
N MET A 256 2.95 -14.22 -22.81
CA MET A 256 3.19 -12.88 -23.34
C MET A 256 4.62 -12.70 -23.87
N GLN A 257 5.62 -13.33 -23.23
CA GLN A 257 7.00 -13.32 -23.71
C GLN A 257 7.12 -14.01 -25.07
N THR A 258 6.50 -15.19 -25.23
CA THR A 258 6.49 -15.92 -26.50
C THR A 258 5.77 -15.13 -27.58
N ALA A 259 4.63 -14.53 -27.26
CA ALA A 259 3.93 -13.61 -28.16
C ALA A 259 4.86 -12.48 -28.64
N PHE A 260 5.53 -11.77 -27.72
CA PHE A 260 6.48 -10.71 -28.07
C PHE A 260 7.53 -11.17 -29.09
N PHE A 261 8.20 -12.30 -28.86
CA PHE A 261 9.22 -12.78 -29.81
C PHE A 261 8.64 -13.20 -31.16
N LYS A 262 7.42 -13.74 -31.20
CA LYS A 262 6.77 -14.15 -32.45
C LYS A 262 6.43 -12.97 -33.36
N ILE A 263 5.98 -11.84 -32.81
CA ILE A 263 5.47 -10.70 -33.60
C ILE A 263 6.38 -9.46 -33.61
N SER A 264 7.43 -9.40 -32.78
CA SER A 264 8.39 -8.29 -32.80
C SER A 264 9.39 -8.37 -33.96
N GLY A 265 9.76 -9.58 -34.38
CA GLY A 265 10.77 -9.80 -35.43
C GLY A 265 12.20 -9.41 -35.04
N ILE A 266 12.48 -9.17 -33.76
CA ILE A 266 13.80 -8.71 -33.28
C ILE A 266 14.90 -9.76 -33.44
N ILE A 267 14.54 -11.04 -33.31
CA ILE A 267 15.37 -12.21 -33.58
C ILE A 267 14.54 -13.25 -34.33
N THR A 268 15.18 -14.28 -34.90
CA THR A 268 14.45 -15.36 -35.57
C THR A 268 13.59 -16.15 -34.58
N LEU A 269 12.41 -16.57 -35.02
CA LEU A 269 11.46 -17.31 -34.18
C LEU A 269 12.06 -18.60 -33.61
N ASP A 270 12.81 -19.34 -34.44
CA ASP A 270 13.46 -20.59 -34.02
C ASP A 270 14.47 -20.36 -32.89
N LEU A 271 15.26 -19.29 -32.99
CA LEU A 271 16.22 -18.91 -31.95
C LEU A 271 15.47 -18.52 -30.67
N ALA A 272 14.42 -17.70 -30.78
CA ALA A 272 13.62 -17.30 -29.63
C ALA A 272 12.99 -18.49 -28.89
N ILE A 273 12.38 -19.42 -29.61
CA ILE A 273 11.74 -20.62 -29.01
C ILE A 273 12.78 -21.46 -28.28
N LYS A 274 13.94 -21.69 -28.90
CA LYS A 274 15.05 -22.44 -28.30
C LYS A 274 15.48 -21.80 -26.99
N GLU A 275 15.82 -20.52 -27.03
CA GLU A 275 16.34 -19.77 -25.86
C GLU A 275 15.30 -19.68 -24.73
N ILE A 276 14.02 -19.44 -25.05
CA ILE A 276 12.94 -19.44 -24.05
C ILE A 276 12.82 -20.82 -23.39
N LYS A 277 12.78 -21.91 -24.16
CA LYS A 277 12.66 -23.27 -23.61
C LYS A 277 13.88 -23.65 -22.76
N GLU A 278 15.09 -23.24 -23.15
CA GLU A 278 16.31 -23.42 -22.36
C GLU A 278 16.28 -22.60 -21.07
N ALA A 279 15.86 -21.33 -21.14
CA ALA A 279 15.69 -20.46 -19.99
C ALA A 279 14.63 -20.99 -19.01
N ILE A 280 13.54 -21.58 -19.50
CA ILE A 280 12.52 -22.26 -18.69
C ILE A 280 13.13 -23.43 -17.92
N VAL A 281 13.94 -24.27 -18.58
CA VAL A 281 14.64 -25.38 -17.90
C VAL A 281 15.59 -24.83 -16.83
N LYS A 282 16.39 -23.82 -17.15
CA LYS A 282 17.33 -23.22 -16.19
C LYS A 282 16.63 -22.60 -14.98
N SER A 283 15.50 -21.94 -15.20
CA SER A 283 14.74 -21.21 -14.17
C SER A 283 13.87 -22.14 -13.31
N TYR A 284 13.22 -23.12 -13.93
CA TYR A 284 12.18 -23.94 -13.31
C TYR A 284 12.55 -25.41 -13.12
N SER A 285 13.70 -25.90 -13.59
CA SER A 285 14.19 -27.27 -13.29
C SER A 285 14.11 -27.59 -11.81
N LYS A 286 14.37 -26.59 -10.97
CA LYS A 286 14.37 -26.71 -9.52
C LYS A 286 12.98 -26.69 -8.88
N ALA A 287 11.91 -26.50 -9.65
CA ALA A 287 10.51 -26.54 -9.22
C ALA A 287 9.81 -27.87 -9.59
N GLY A 288 10.51 -28.79 -10.25
CA GLY A 288 10.04 -30.10 -10.66
C GLY A 288 9.63 -30.18 -12.14
N GLU A 289 9.70 -31.38 -12.71
CA GLU A 289 9.45 -31.62 -14.14
C GLU A 289 8.06 -31.20 -14.60
N LYS A 290 7.04 -31.37 -13.73
CA LYS A 290 5.67 -30.93 -14.03
C LYS A 290 5.61 -29.43 -14.33
N VAL A 291 6.24 -28.60 -13.50
CA VAL A 291 6.27 -27.14 -13.68
C VAL A 291 7.03 -26.76 -14.95
N VAL A 292 8.17 -27.41 -15.20
CA VAL A 292 8.94 -27.20 -16.45
C VAL A 292 8.11 -27.55 -17.68
N SER A 293 7.42 -28.68 -17.66
CA SER A 293 6.58 -29.15 -18.76
C SER A 293 5.44 -28.18 -19.05
N MET A 294 4.70 -27.74 -18.01
CA MET A 294 3.62 -26.77 -18.14
C MET A 294 4.11 -25.44 -18.76
N ASN A 295 5.27 -24.95 -18.34
CA ASN A 295 5.85 -23.72 -18.92
C ASN A 295 6.29 -23.92 -20.38
N LYS A 296 6.81 -25.10 -20.74
CA LYS A 296 7.13 -25.41 -22.15
C LYS A 296 5.87 -25.48 -23.01
N GLN A 297 4.82 -26.12 -22.51
CA GLN A 297 3.51 -26.16 -23.18
C GLN A 297 2.91 -24.76 -23.35
N ALA A 298 3.12 -23.86 -22.39
CA ALA A 298 2.69 -22.47 -22.51
C ALA A 298 3.33 -21.74 -23.70
N VAL A 299 4.59 -22.05 -24.04
CA VAL A 299 5.24 -21.53 -25.26
C VAL A 299 4.49 -22.00 -26.50
N ASP A 300 4.26 -23.30 -26.61
CA ASP A 300 3.62 -23.89 -27.80
C ASP A 300 2.17 -23.39 -27.95
N THR A 301 1.42 -23.35 -26.84
CA THR A 301 0.04 -22.84 -26.80
C THR A 301 -0.02 -21.36 -27.20
N ALA A 302 0.93 -20.53 -26.75
CA ALA A 302 0.97 -19.12 -27.10
C ALA A 302 1.23 -18.89 -28.61
N LEU A 303 2.05 -19.74 -29.23
CA LEU A 303 2.30 -19.68 -30.67
C LEU A 303 1.05 -20.01 -31.49
N GLU A 304 0.19 -20.88 -30.99
CA GLU A 304 -1.05 -21.30 -31.66
C GLU A 304 -2.21 -20.32 -31.47
N ASN A 305 -2.25 -19.59 -30.35
CA ASN A 305 -3.41 -18.80 -29.92
C ASN A 305 -3.26 -17.27 -30.05
N ILE A 306 -2.14 -16.78 -30.58
CA ILE A 306 -2.00 -15.34 -30.89
C ILE A 306 -2.70 -15.04 -32.22
N GLU A 307 -3.58 -14.04 -32.19
CA GLU A 307 -4.42 -13.67 -33.32
C GLU A 307 -4.14 -12.23 -33.75
N GLU A 308 -4.06 -11.99 -35.06
CA GLU A 308 -4.03 -10.65 -35.63
C GLU A 308 -5.46 -10.12 -35.79
N VAL A 309 -5.69 -8.89 -35.35
CA VAL A 309 -6.98 -8.22 -35.42
C VAL A 309 -7.07 -7.45 -36.72
N ALA A 310 -8.10 -7.74 -37.52
CA ALA A 310 -8.40 -6.93 -38.70
C ALA A 310 -8.95 -5.56 -38.26
N VAL A 311 -8.08 -4.54 -38.25
CA VAL A 311 -8.42 -3.18 -37.82
C VAL A 311 -9.44 -2.55 -38.78
N PRO A 312 -10.65 -2.20 -38.32
CA PRO A 312 -11.61 -1.45 -39.13
C PRO A 312 -11.12 -0.04 -39.46
N GLY A 313 -11.58 0.53 -40.58
CA GLY A 313 -11.23 1.89 -40.97
C GLY A 313 -11.95 3.00 -40.20
N THR A 314 -12.84 2.65 -39.26
CA THR A 314 -13.68 3.59 -38.51
C THR A 314 -13.74 3.23 -37.04
N VAL A 315 -13.87 4.25 -36.20
CA VAL A 315 -14.14 4.15 -34.77
C VAL A 315 -15.64 3.96 -34.54
N ASP A 316 -16.03 2.99 -33.71
CA ASP A 316 -17.43 2.60 -33.44
C ASP A 316 -17.74 2.35 -31.96
N SER A 317 -16.77 2.57 -31.06
CA SER A 317 -16.96 2.38 -29.62
C SER A 317 -17.62 3.57 -28.92
N ASP A 318 -18.55 3.26 -28.01
CA ASP A 318 -19.15 4.19 -27.05
C ASP A 318 -18.40 4.22 -25.71
N ILE A 319 -17.35 3.41 -25.55
CA ILE A 319 -16.55 3.33 -24.32
C ILE A 319 -15.55 4.49 -24.31
N GLU A 320 -15.67 5.37 -23.32
CA GLU A 320 -14.72 6.46 -23.11
C GLU A 320 -13.64 6.08 -22.09
N MET A 321 -12.46 6.67 -22.23
CA MET A 321 -11.42 6.53 -21.21
C MET A 321 -11.79 7.36 -19.97
N THR A 322 -11.45 6.87 -18.78
CA THR A 322 -11.69 7.54 -17.50
C THR A 322 -10.68 8.65 -17.20
N ILE A 323 -9.57 8.70 -17.95
CA ILE A 323 -8.51 9.69 -17.74
C ILE A 323 -9.07 11.12 -17.84
N GLY A 324 -8.71 11.99 -16.89
CA GLY A 324 -9.16 13.37 -16.82
C GLY A 324 -10.61 13.58 -16.35
N GLN A 325 -11.36 12.51 -16.02
CA GLN A 325 -12.76 12.62 -15.60
C GLN A 325 -12.90 12.91 -14.09
N TRP A 326 -12.47 14.10 -13.67
CA TRP A 326 -12.49 14.49 -12.25
C TRP A 326 -13.52 15.57 -11.90
N SER A 327 -14.30 16.07 -12.86
CA SER A 327 -15.17 17.26 -12.73
C SER A 327 -16.15 17.26 -11.54
N HIS A 328 -16.53 16.09 -11.03
CA HIS A 328 -17.46 15.91 -9.90
C HIS A 328 -16.77 15.73 -8.53
N THR A 329 -15.44 15.83 -8.47
CA THR A 329 -14.64 15.63 -7.24
C THR A 329 -14.22 16.97 -6.62
N PRO A 330 -13.70 17.01 -5.37
CA PRO A 330 -13.17 18.24 -4.78
C PRO A 330 -12.06 18.88 -5.62
N ALA A 331 -11.89 20.21 -5.52
CA ALA A 331 -10.90 20.95 -6.32
C ALA A 331 -9.46 20.41 -6.22
N THR A 332 -9.05 19.94 -5.04
CA THR A 332 -7.73 19.31 -4.83
C THR A 332 -7.58 18.01 -5.62
N VAL A 333 -8.65 17.23 -5.75
CA VAL A 333 -8.66 16.02 -6.58
C VAL A 333 -8.57 16.42 -8.05
N GLN A 334 -9.43 17.34 -8.50
CA GLN A 334 -9.43 17.80 -9.90
C GLN A 334 -8.08 18.34 -10.38
N LYS A 335 -7.43 19.17 -9.56
CA LYS A 335 -6.26 19.94 -9.96
C LYS A 335 -4.93 19.26 -9.66
N THR A 336 -4.91 18.33 -8.71
CA THR A 336 -3.66 17.72 -8.22
C THR A 336 -3.75 16.20 -8.19
N LEU A 337 -4.64 15.61 -7.39
CA LEU A 337 -4.58 14.16 -7.15
C LEU A 337 -5.02 13.34 -8.36
N GLY A 338 -6.07 13.76 -9.06
CA GLY A 338 -6.59 13.13 -10.27
C GLY A 338 -5.54 13.02 -11.37
N PRO A 339 -4.87 14.12 -11.76
CA PRO A 339 -3.75 14.07 -12.71
C PRO A 339 -2.62 13.11 -12.29
N ILE A 340 -2.31 12.99 -11.00
CA ILE A 340 -1.31 12.02 -10.52
C ILE A 340 -1.83 10.58 -10.64
N ILE A 341 -3.10 10.32 -10.30
CA ILE A 341 -3.77 9.00 -10.44
C ILE A 341 -3.78 8.57 -11.92
N ASP A 342 -4.03 9.51 -12.82
CA ASP A 342 -4.05 9.34 -14.28
C ASP A 342 -2.66 9.08 -14.88
N GLY A 343 -1.58 9.22 -14.10
CA GLY A 343 -0.21 9.04 -14.57
C GLY A 343 0.29 10.19 -15.44
N ILE A 344 -0.22 11.41 -15.21
CA ILE A 344 0.20 12.65 -15.88
C ILE A 344 0.65 13.72 -14.85
N GLY A 345 1.03 13.29 -13.64
CA GLY A 345 1.43 14.16 -12.53
C GLY A 345 2.70 14.96 -12.80
N GLU A 346 3.54 14.54 -13.74
CA GLU A 346 4.73 15.26 -14.20
C GLU A 346 4.41 16.63 -14.83
N HIS A 347 3.18 16.83 -15.32
CA HIS A 347 2.76 18.10 -15.89
C HIS A 347 2.24 19.10 -14.86
N LEU A 348 2.14 18.69 -13.59
CA LEU A 348 1.67 19.57 -12.53
C LEU A 348 2.70 20.67 -12.22
N PRO A 349 2.25 21.92 -12.10
CA PRO A 349 3.11 23.00 -11.65
C PRO A 349 3.41 22.89 -10.15
N ILE A 350 4.42 23.60 -9.68
CA ILE A 350 4.76 23.64 -8.24
C ILE A 350 3.58 24.13 -7.40
N SER A 351 2.80 25.10 -7.90
CA SER A 351 1.61 25.62 -7.19
C SER A 351 0.50 24.58 -6.94
N ALA A 352 0.52 23.44 -7.63
CA ALA A 352 -0.43 22.36 -7.42
C ALA A 352 -0.12 21.49 -6.19
N MET A 353 1.10 21.60 -5.63
CA MET A 353 1.56 20.81 -4.49
C MET A 353 1.52 21.62 -3.18
N PRO A 354 1.16 20.99 -2.05
CA PRO A 354 1.25 21.64 -0.73
C PRO A 354 2.72 21.91 -0.36
N ALA A 355 2.98 23.07 0.24
CA ALA A 355 4.35 23.52 0.55
C ALA A 355 5.06 22.66 1.62
N ASP A 356 4.28 22.05 2.51
CA ASP A 356 4.74 21.21 3.62
C ASP A 356 4.60 19.70 3.33
N GLY A 357 4.05 19.32 2.17
CA GLY A 357 3.79 17.93 1.84
C GLY A 357 2.56 17.32 2.54
N THR A 358 1.67 18.13 3.14
CA THR A 358 0.44 17.64 3.78
C THR A 358 -0.65 17.37 2.74
N PHE A 359 -1.09 16.10 2.64
CA PHE A 359 -2.16 15.68 1.71
C PHE A 359 -3.48 15.45 2.44
N PRO A 360 -4.63 15.63 1.76
CA PRO A 360 -5.92 15.30 2.34
C PRO A 360 -6.08 13.78 2.53
N THR A 361 -6.87 13.43 3.53
CA THR A 361 -7.34 12.06 3.79
C THR A 361 -8.50 11.68 2.86
N ALA A 362 -8.98 10.44 2.92
CA ALA A 362 -10.11 9.91 2.16
C ALA A 362 -9.94 9.99 0.64
N THR A 363 -8.73 9.69 0.15
CA THR A 363 -8.41 9.83 -1.29
C THR A 363 -8.33 8.50 -2.04
N ALA A 364 -8.13 7.37 -1.35
CA ALA A 364 -8.14 6.05 -2.01
C ALA A 364 -9.49 5.70 -2.65
N MET A 365 -10.60 6.26 -2.15
CA MET A 365 -11.94 6.04 -2.72
C MET A 365 -12.08 6.53 -4.18
N TYR A 366 -11.21 7.43 -4.64
CA TYR A 366 -11.23 7.94 -6.02
C TYR A 366 -10.48 7.04 -7.00
N GLU A 367 -9.62 6.13 -6.53
CA GLU A 367 -8.72 5.38 -7.41
C GLU A 367 -9.43 4.30 -8.23
N LYS A 368 -10.44 3.64 -7.62
CA LYS A 368 -11.29 2.59 -8.25
C LYS A 368 -10.47 1.67 -9.15
N ARG A 369 -9.44 1.04 -8.57
CA ARG A 369 -8.31 0.40 -9.28
C ARG A 369 -8.73 -0.63 -10.33
N ASN A 370 -9.84 -1.33 -10.11
CA ASN A 370 -10.45 -2.26 -11.06
C ASN A 370 -9.44 -3.29 -11.60
N ILE A 371 -8.77 -3.97 -10.66
CA ILE A 371 -7.69 -4.95 -10.96
C ILE A 371 -8.10 -6.40 -10.71
N ALA A 372 -9.26 -6.65 -10.10
CA ALA A 372 -9.75 -7.99 -9.83
C ALA A 372 -10.25 -8.66 -11.11
N ILE A 373 -9.75 -9.87 -11.41
CA ILE A 373 -10.32 -10.70 -12.48
C ILE A 373 -11.65 -11.31 -12.04
N THR A 374 -11.71 -11.73 -10.77
CA THR A 374 -12.91 -12.28 -10.12
C THR A 374 -13.19 -11.54 -8.81
N THR A 375 -14.47 -11.49 -8.43
CA THR A 375 -14.95 -10.80 -7.22
C THR A 375 -15.96 -11.68 -6.46
N PRO A 376 -16.08 -11.56 -5.13
CA PRO A 376 -17.11 -12.29 -4.40
C PRO A 376 -18.52 -11.81 -4.77
N ALA A 377 -19.43 -12.73 -5.09
CA ALA A 377 -20.86 -12.50 -5.20
C ALA A 377 -21.59 -13.08 -3.99
N TRP A 378 -22.53 -12.31 -3.42
CA TRP A 378 -23.28 -12.69 -2.22
C TRP A 378 -24.52 -13.53 -2.53
N ASP A 379 -24.66 -14.62 -1.77
CA ASP A 379 -25.85 -15.47 -1.66
C ASP A 379 -26.48 -15.22 -0.27
N GLU A 380 -27.66 -14.61 -0.29
CA GLU A 380 -28.37 -14.12 0.89
C GLU A 380 -29.08 -15.23 1.68
N GLU A 381 -29.42 -16.34 1.02
CA GLU A 381 -30.12 -17.48 1.62
C GLU A 381 -29.20 -18.28 2.55
N LEU A 382 -27.95 -18.47 2.11
CA LEU A 382 -26.94 -19.21 2.88
C LEU A 382 -26.30 -18.37 3.99
N CYS A 383 -26.38 -17.04 3.90
CA CYS A 383 -25.62 -16.15 4.77
C CYS A 383 -26.06 -16.21 6.24
N ILE A 384 -25.10 -16.47 7.12
CA ILE A 384 -25.29 -16.47 8.59
C ILE A 384 -24.96 -15.12 9.25
N GLN A 385 -24.59 -14.09 8.47
CA GLN A 385 -24.33 -12.73 8.93
C GLN A 385 -23.26 -12.62 10.04
N CYS A 386 -22.18 -13.40 9.91
CA CYS A 386 -21.12 -13.49 10.93
C CYS A 386 -20.05 -12.39 10.86
N GLY A 387 -19.91 -11.70 9.73
CA GLY A 387 -18.90 -10.65 9.51
C GLY A 387 -17.48 -11.11 9.26
N ILE A 388 -17.17 -12.42 9.28
CA ILE A 388 -15.81 -12.94 9.06
C ILE A 388 -15.24 -12.47 7.71
N CYS A 389 -16.05 -12.46 6.66
CA CYS A 389 -15.65 -11.98 5.33
C CYS A 389 -15.20 -10.51 5.33
N SER A 390 -15.87 -9.64 6.07
CA SER A 390 -15.48 -8.23 6.29
C SER A 390 -14.23 -8.13 7.17
N PHE A 391 -14.14 -8.95 8.21
CA PHE A 391 -13.01 -8.94 9.14
C PHE A 391 -11.69 -9.27 8.42
N VAL A 392 -11.67 -10.36 7.64
CA VAL A 392 -10.45 -10.82 6.95
C VAL A 392 -10.14 -10.04 5.67
N CYS A 393 -11.04 -9.16 5.21
CA CYS A 393 -10.83 -8.40 4.00
C CYS A 393 -9.67 -7.39 4.20
N PRO A 394 -8.56 -7.51 3.46
CA PRO A 394 -7.41 -6.62 3.63
C PRO A 394 -7.58 -5.23 3.00
N HIS A 395 -8.70 -4.98 2.30
CA HIS A 395 -8.95 -3.75 1.56
C HIS A 395 -10.27 -3.07 1.94
N ALA A 396 -10.99 -3.59 2.94
CA ALA A 396 -12.33 -3.13 3.31
C ALA A 396 -13.31 -3.06 2.12
N SER A 397 -13.13 -3.94 1.12
CA SER A 397 -13.94 -3.99 -0.10
C SER A 397 -15.19 -4.87 0.02
N ILE A 398 -15.44 -5.47 1.18
CA ILE A 398 -16.70 -6.15 1.51
C ILE A 398 -17.15 -5.69 2.89
N ARG A 399 -18.36 -5.14 2.97
CA ARG A 399 -18.88 -4.46 4.16
C ARG A 399 -20.31 -4.89 4.46
N MET A 400 -20.75 -4.69 5.69
CA MET A 400 -22.09 -5.06 6.12
C MET A 400 -22.77 -3.97 6.92
N LYS A 401 -24.09 -3.83 6.74
CA LYS A 401 -24.94 -2.91 7.49
C LYS A 401 -26.25 -3.60 7.90
N ILE A 402 -26.80 -3.17 9.03
CA ILE A 402 -28.20 -3.39 9.41
C ILE A 402 -28.90 -2.04 9.46
N TYR A 403 -30.11 -1.99 8.90
CA TYR A 403 -30.89 -0.76 8.76
C TYR A 403 -32.39 -1.09 8.68
N ASP A 404 -33.25 -0.07 8.84
CA ASP A 404 -34.70 -0.24 8.75
C ASP A 404 -35.13 -0.49 7.29
N GLU A 405 -36.16 -1.32 7.07
CA GLU A 405 -36.65 -1.66 5.73
C GLU A 405 -37.03 -0.44 4.87
N LYS A 406 -37.50 0.65 5.49
CA LYS A 406 -37.82 1.91 4.80
C LYS A 406 -36.63 2.52 4.04
N GLU A 407 -35.40 2.23 4.47
CA GLU A 407 -34.17 2.74 3.85
C GLU A 407 -33.89 2.09 2.49
N LEU A 408 -34.58 0.99 2.14
CA LEU A 408 -34.51 0.37 0.81
C LEU A 408 -35.26 1.16 -0.28
N LYS A 409 -35.92 2.26 0.08
CA LYS A 409 -36.62 3.11 -0.90
C LYS A 409 -35.62 3.66 -1.92
N GLY A 410 -35.81 3.32 -3.19
CA GLY A 410 -34.93 3.75 -4.28
C GLY A 410 -33.69 2.88 -4.48
N ALA A 411 -33.60 1.72 -3.79
CA ALA A 411 -32.54 0.76 -4.03
C ALA A 411 -32.52 0.32 -5.52
N PRO A 412 -31.32 0.15 -6.13
CA PRO A 412 -31.20 -0.46 -7.44
C PRO A 412 -31.91 -1.82 -7.50
N LYS A 413 -32.43 -2.20 -8.68
CA LYS A 413 -33.14 -3.49 -8.86
C LYS A 413 -32.28 -4.70 -8.50
N THR A 414 -30.96 -4.57 -8.63
CA THR A 414 -29.95 -5.59 -8.34
C THR A 414 -29.44 -5.55 -6.89
N PHE A 415 -29.93 -4.61 -6.07
CA PHE A 415 -29.47 -4.46 -4.70
C PHE A 415 -30.03 -5.57 -3.81
N LYS A 416 -29.13 -6.37 -3.24
CA LYS A 416 -29.48 -7.53 -2.41
C LYS A 416 -29.68 -7.15 -0.95
N SER A 417 -30.65 -7.78 -0.29
CA SER A 417 -30.88 -7.63 1.14
C SER A 417 -31.66 -8.83 1.69
N CYS A 418 -31.42 -9.18 2.96
CA CYS A 418 -32.20 -10.20 3.65
C CYS A 418 -32.60 -9.75 5.06
N ALA A 419 -33.44 -10.53 5.75
CA ALA A 419 -33.83 -10.22 7.12
C ALA A 419 -32.61 -10.24 8.05
N ALA A 420 -32.46 -9.22 8.89
CA ALA A 420 -31.39 -9.17 9.87
C ALA A 420 -31.58 -10.27 10.94
N LYS A 421 -30.48 -10.94 11.31
CA LYS A 421 -30.45 -12.02 12.32
C LYS A 421 -29.76 -11.53 13.58
N GLY A 422 -30.45 -11.59 14.72
CA GLY A 422 -29.90 -11.23 16.02
C GLY A 422 -30.99 -10.80 17.00
N LYS A 423 -30.60 -10.58 18.26
CA LYS A 423 -31.48 -9.99 19.27
C LYS A 423 -31.81 -8.54 18.85
N ASP A 424 -33.07 -8.13 19.01
CA ASP A 424 -33.54 -6.76 18.73
C ASP A 424 -33.38 -6.32 17.25
N MET A 425 -33.34 -7.29 16.32
CA MET A 425 -33.19 -7.08 14.87
C MET A 425 -34.48 -7.32 14.07
N ASP A 426 -35.59 -7.65 14.75
CA ASP A 426 -36.85 -7.97 14.09
C ASP A 426 -37.36 -6.79 13.24
N GLY A 427 -37.77 -7.09 12.00
CA GLY A 427 -38.20 -6.08 11.03
C GLY A 427 -37.07 -5.29 10.35
N LYS A 428 -35.80 -5.52 10.71
CA LYS A 428 -34.64 -4.86 10.06
C LYS A 428 -34.08 -5.68 8.90
N LYS A 429 -33.37 -4.99 8.00
CA LYS A 429 -32.70 -5.58 6.84
C LYS A 429 -31.20 -5.61 7.04
N PHE A 430 -30.57 -6.60 6.42
CA PHE A 430 -29.14 -6.80 6.38
C PHE A 430 -28.68 -6.82 4.92
N THR A 431 -27.57 -6.14 4.63
CA THR A 431 -26.85 -6.27 3.35
C THR A 431 -25.38 -6.52 3.60
N LEU A 432 -24.81 -7.45 2.83
CA LEU A 432 -23.38 -7.60 2.63
C LEU A 432 -23.04 -7.12 1.21
N GLN A 433 -22.35 -5.99 1.09
CA GLN A 433 -22.06 -5.36 -0.19
C GLN A 433 -20.56 -5.39 -0.51
N VAL A 434 -20.23 -5.58 -1.79
CA VAL A 434 -18.86 -5.60 -2.29
C VAL A 434 -18.60 -4.36 -3.14
N ALA A 435 -17.48 -3.69 -2.88
CA ALA A 435 -16.91 -2.65 -3.73
C ALA A 435 -16.08 -3.34 -4.83
N VAL A 436 -16.73 -3.75 -5.93
CA VAL A 436 -16.10 -4.60 -6.95
C VAL A 436 -14.90 -3.93 -7.63
N GLU A 437 -14.93 -2.61 -7.80
CA GLU A 437 -13.85 -1.82 -8.40
C GLU A 437 -12.64 -1.66 -7.47
N ASP A 438 -12.81 -1.84 -6.15
CA ASP A 438 -11.74 -1.78 -5.16
C ASP A 438 -11.32 -3.16 -4.65
N CYS A 439 -12.03 -4.21 -5.09
CA CYS A 439 -11.67 -5.57 -4.77
C CYS A 439 -10.38 -5.97 -5.50
N THR A 440 -9.52 -6.74 -4.82
CA THR A 440 -8.27 -7.26 -5.39
C THR A 440 -8.38 -8.71 -5.83
N GLY A 441 -9.56 -9.33 -5.70
CA GLY A 441 -9.81 -10.72 -6.10
C GLY A 441 -9.04 -11.76 -5.27
N CYS A 442 -8.55 -11.41 -4.07
CA CYS A 442 -7.71 -12.30 -3.28
C CYS A 442 -8.38 -13.58 -2.76
N GLY A 443 -9.71 -13.67 -2.81
CA GLY A 443 -10.48 -14.85 -2.38
C GLY A 443 -10.49 -15.13 -0.88
N ALA A 444 -9.74 -14.39 -0.05
CA ALA A 444 -9.63 -14.65 1.39
C ALA A 444 -10.99 -14.65 2.11
N CYS A 445 -11.90 -13.76 1.73
CA CYS A 445 -13.26 -13.70 2.28
C CYS A 445 -14.07 -14.97 1.95
N VAL A 446 -14.06 -15.42 0.70
CA VAL A 446 -14.75 -16.62 0.22
C VAL A 446 -14.18 -17.88 0.86
N HIS A 447 -12.84 -17.97 0.93
CA HIS A 447 -12.16 -19.09 1.58
C HIS A 447 -12.59 -19.25 3.04
N ASN A 448 -12.60 -18.15 3.79
CA ASN A 448 -12.93 -18.13 5.21
C ASN A 448 -14.44 -18.06 5.51
N CYS A 449 -15.32 -18.08 4.50
CA CYS A 449 -16.76 -18.13 4.73
C CYS A 449 -17.15 -19.48 5.37
N PRO A 450 -17.73 -19.49 6.58
CA PRO A 450 -18.10 -20.73 7.27
C PRO A 450 -19.44 -21.29 6.79
N ALA A 451 -20.25 -20.50 6.09
CA ALA A 451 -21.57 -20.90 5.62
C ALA A 451 -21.47 -21.58 4.26
N LYS A 452 -21.93 -22.84 4.20
CA LYS A 452 -21.94 -23.69 2.99
C LYS A 452 -23.36 -24.15 2.69
N SER A 453 -23.65 -24.41 1.42
CA SER A 453 -24.88 -25.10 1.02
C SER A 453 -24.91 -26.51 1.60
N LYS A 454 -26.13 -27.00 1.89
CA LYS A 454 -26.36 -28.38 2.34
C LYS A 454 -26.27 -29.39 1.19
N THR A 455 -26.40 -28.93 -0.06
CA THR A 455 -26.43 -29.79 -1.26
C THR A 455 -25.14 -29.75 -2.08
N ASP A 456 -24.34 -28.68 -1.95
CA ASP A 456 -23.03 -28.53 -2.58
C ASP A 456 -22.06 -27.86 -1.62
N GLU A 457 -21.06 -28.59 -1.13
CA GLU A 457 -20.09 -28.06 -0.17
C GLU A 457 -19.14 -26.99 -0.76
N ASN A 458 -19.07 -26.90 -2.10
CA ASN A 458 -18.29 -25.88 -2.80
C ASN A 458 -19.06 -24.56 -2.96
N HIS A 459 -20.39 -24.60 -2.87
CA HIS A 459 -21.24 -23.40 -2.90
C HIS A 459 -21.37 -22.81 -1.50
N LYS A 460 -20.88 -21.59 -1.32
CA LYS A 460 -20.88 -20.87 -0.03
C LYS A 460 -21.83 -19.67 -0.07
N ALA A 461 -21.98 -18.99 1.06
CA ALA A 461 -22.74 -17.72 1.11
C ALA A 461 -22.08 -16.58 0.32
N ILE A 462 -20.80 -16.71 -0.07
CA ILE A 462 -20.12 -15.84 -1.02
C ILE A 462 -19.22 -16.69 -1.92
N ASN A 463 -19.20 -16.43 -3.23
CA ASN A 463 -18.44 -17.22 -4.20
C ASN A 463 -17.70 -16.31 -5.19
N MET A 464 -16.51 -16.72 -5.64
CA MET A 464 -15.75 -15.96 -6.64
C MET A 464 -16.39 -16.13 -8.02
N VAL A 465 -16.71 -15.01 -8.68
CA VAL A 465 -17.27 -14.98 -10.04
C VAL A 465 -16.55 -13.94 -10.90
N PRO A 466 -16.63 -14.01 -12.25
CA PRO A 466 -16.06 -12.98 -13.12
C PRO A 466 -16.56 -11.57 -12.73
N GLN A 467 -15.64 -10.61 -12.66
CA GLN A 467 -15.97 -9.25 -12.20
C GLN A 467 -16.74 -8.43 -13.24
N VAL A 468 -16.32 -8.50 -14.51
CA VAL A 468 -16.80 -7.63 -15.60
C VAL A 468 -18.33 -7.62 -15.73
N PRO A 469 -19.04 -8.77 -15.75
CA PRO A 469 -20.50 -8.77 -15.86
C PRO A 469 -21.22 -8.12 -14.68
N LEU A 470 -20.57 -8.00 -13.52
CA LEU A 470 -21.13 -7.41 -12.31
C LEU A 470 -20.73 -5.96 -12.08
N ARG A 471 -19.70 -5.46 -12.78
CA ARG A 471 -19.04 -4.17 -12.48
C ARG A 471 -20.03 -3.02 -12.38
N GLU A 472 -20.83 -2.81 -13.43
CA GLU A 472 -21.75 -1.67 -13.48
C GLU A 472 -22.88 -1.76 -12.46
N THR A 473 -23.48 -2.94 -12.30
CA THR A 473 -24.58 -3.14 -11.36
C THR A 473 -24.11 -3.04 -9.91
N GLU A 474 -22.95 -3.59 -9.60
CA GLU A 474 -22.41 -3.57 -8.24
C GLU A 474 -21.79 -2.22 -7.87
N ARG A 475 -21.32 -1.44 -8.85
CA ARG A 475 -20.96 -0.02 -8.64
C ARG A 475 -22.17 0.78 -8.14
N ALA A 476 -23.31 0.68 -8.85
CA ALA A 476 -24.54 1.33 -8.43
C ALA A 476 -25.06 0.81 -7.07
N ASN A 477 -24.97 -0.50 -6.82
CA ASN A 477 -25.32 -1.09 -5.52
C ASN A 477 -24.42 -0.59 -4.39
N PHE A 478 -23.10 -0.47 -4.62
CA PHE A 478 -22.16 0.02 -3.62
C PHE A 478 -22.37 1.50 -3.31
N ASP A 479 -22.62 2.34 -4.32
CA ASP A 479 -22.99 3.74 -4.12
C ASP A 479 -24.25 3.89 -3.26
N PHE A 480 -25.28 3.07 -3.52
CA PHE A 480 -26.47 3.02 -2.68
C PHE A 480 -26.14 2.57 -1.24
N PHE A 481 -25.32 1.52 -1.08
CA PHE A 481 -24.89 1.02 0.23
C PHE A 481 -24.14 2.05 1.08
N LEU A 482 -23.27 2.87 0.46
CA LEU A 482 -22.56 3.94 1.15
C LEU A 482 -23.53 5.02 1.67
N ASN A 483 -24.63 5.26 0.97
CA ASN A 483 -25.64 6.24 1.35
C ASN A 483 -26.59 5.76 2.46
N LEU A 484 -26.73 4.45 2.67
CA LEU A 484 -27.49 3.90 3.82
C LEU A 484 -26.95 4.44 5.16
N PRO A 485 -27.82 4.58 6.17
CA PRO A 485 -27.37 4.90 7.53
C PRO A 485 -26.37 3.86 8.03
N GLU A 486 -25.45 4.29 8.88
CA GLU A 486 -24.60 3.34 9.60
C GLU A 486 -25.46 2.53 10.57
N THR A 487 -25.03 1.31 10.89
CA THR A 487 -25.78 0.45 11.81
C THR A 487 -25.86 1.12 13.18
N ASP A 488 -27.06 1.18 13.75
CA ASP A 488 -27.28 1.75 15.07
C ASP A 488 -26.41 1.03 16.13
N PRO A 489 -25.52 1.74 16.84
CA PRO A 489 -24.65 1.17 17.86
C PRO A 489 -25.38 0.43 18.99
N GLU A 490 -26.65 0.76 19.28
CA GLU A 490 -27.43 0.05 20.31
C GLU A 490 -27.76 -1.40 19.91
N LEU A 491 -27.72 -1.70 18.60
CA LEU A 491 -28.07 -3.01 18.07
C LEU A 491 -26.91 -4.03 18.12
N PHE A 492 -25.67 -3.61 18.41
CA PHE A 492 -24.54 -4.53 18.40
C PHE A 492 -23.50 -4.23 19.48
N ASN A 493 -22.80 -5.28 19.90
CA ASN A 493 -21.63 -5.14 20.76
C ASN A 493 -20.35 -5.10 19.93
N ALA A 494 -19.72 -3.92 19.86
CA ALA A 494 -18.45 -3.68 19.16
C ALA A 494 -17.30 -4.61 19.61
N ALA A 495 -17.36 -5.15 20.84
CA ALA A 495 -16.39 -6.10 21.38
C ALA A 495 -16.50 -7.53 20.82
N THR A 496 -17.43 -7.76 19.89
CA THR A 496 -17.56 -9.05 19.19
C THR A 496 -17.02 -8.95 17.78
N VAL A 497 -16.64 -10.10 17.18
CA VAL A 497 -16.22 -10.14 15.76
C VAL A 497 -17.30 -9.55 14.86
N LYS A 498 -18.55 -10.00 15.00
CA LYS A 498 -19.69 -9.48 14.22
C LYS A 498 -19.89 -7.98 14.43
N GLY A 499 -19.93 -7.52 15.68
CA GLY A 499 -20.18 -6.12 16.02
C GLY A 499 -19.09 -5.18 15.54
N SER A 500 -17.82 -5.56 15.67
CA SER A 500 -16.69 -4.78 15.13
C SER A 500 -16.80 -4.53 13.62
N GLN A 501 -17.52 -5.38 12.88
CA GLN A 501 -17.70 -5.27 11.44
C GLN A 501 -18.93 -4.47 11.00
N PHE A 502 -19.79 -4.06 11.94
CA PHE A 502 -20.82 -3.04 11.69
C PHE A 502 -20.28 -1.62 11.81
N LEU A 503 -19.13 -1.44 12.48
CA LEU A 503 -18.44 -0.15 12.53
C LEU A 503 -17.85 0.18 11.16
N PRO A 504 -17.98 1.43 10.68
CA PRO A 504 -17.42 1.84 9.41
C PRO A 504 -15.88 1.75 9.46
N PRO A 505 -15.23 1.12 8.47
CA PRO A 505 -13.77 1.13 8.39
C PRO A 505 -13.25 2.51 8.05
N MET A 506 -12.28 3.02 8.82
CA MET A 506 -11.58 4.27 8.52
C MET A 506 -10.21 4.04 7.87
N PHE A 507 -9.99 2.82 7.41
CA PHE A 507 -8.85 2.39 6.61
C PHE A 507 -9.36 1.47 5.49
N GLU A 508 -9.39 1.97 4.25
CA GLU A 508 -10.02 1.32 3.12
C GLU A 508 -9.20 1.42 1.83
N PHE A 509 -9.29 0.42 0.96
CA PHE A 509 -8.76 0.45 -0.41
C PHE A 509 -7.25 0.70 -0.53
N SER A 510 -6.47 0.31 0.48
CA SER A 510 -5.02 0.50 0.52
C SER A 510 -4.26 -0.12 -0.67
N GLY A 511 -3.05 0.38 -0.93
CA GLY A 511 -2.13 -0.17 -1.93
C GLY A 511 -1.48 -1.51 -1.56
N ALA A 512 -1.94 -2.20 -0.51
CA ALA A 512 -1.38 -3.45 -0.05
C ALA A 512 -1.63 -4.62 -1.03
N CYS A 513 -0.83 -5.68 -0.92
CA CYS A 513 -0.97 -6.87 -1.74
C CYS A 513 -2.33 -7.54 -1.58
N ALA A 514 -2.80 -8.22 -2.64
CA ALA A 514 -3.98 -9.08 -2.58
C ALA A 514 -3.81 -10.14 -1.46
N GLY A 515 -4.70 -10.13 -0.47
CA GLY A 515 -4.64 -11.05 0.68
C GLY A 515 -3.62 -10.66 1.77
N CYS A 516 -3.11 -9.42 1.80
CA CYS A 516 -2.14 -8.96 2.81
C CYS A 516 -2.56 -9.29 4.26
N GLY A 517 -1.63 -9.79 5.07
CA GLY A 517 -1.89 -10.14 6.48
C GLY A 517 -1.79 -8.99 7.47
N GLU A 518 -1.28 -7.83 7.06
CA GLU A 518 -1.14 -6.66 7.96
C GLU A 518 -2.44 -5.84 8.07
N THR A 519 -3.06 -5.53 6.92
CA THR A 519 -4.14 -4.55 6.84
C THR A 519 -5.44 -4.94 7.55
N PRO A 520 -5.82 -6.22 7.76
CA PRO A 520 -6.97 -6.54 8.60
C PRO A 520 -6.83 -6.01 10.04
N PHE A 521 -5.62 -5.99 10.60
CA PHE A 521 -5.37 -5.44 11.95
C PHE A 521 -5.45 -3.92 11.97
N VAL A 522 -4.88 -3.25 10.96
CA VAL A 522 -4.96 -1.79 10.81
C VAL A 522 -6.41 -1.34 10.61
N LYS A 523 -7.17 -2.08 9.78
CA LYS A 523 -8.61 -1.87 9.58
C LYS A 523 -9.38 -2.03 10.88
N LEU A 524 -9.15 -3.10 11.65
CA LEU A 524 -9.79 -3.30 12.95
C LEU A 524 -9.49 -2.14 13.91
N CYS A 525 -8.23 -1.71 14.00
CA CYS A 525 -7.82 -0.54 14.79
C CYS A 525 -8.63 0.71 14.41
N SER A 526 -8.71 0.99 13.10
CA SER A 526 -9.45 2.14 12.57
C SER A 526 -10.95 2.07 12.83
N GLN A 527 -11.54 0.87 12.88
CA GLN A 527 -12.97 0.67 13.18
C GLN A 527 -13.27 0.95 14.64
N LEU A 528 -12.39 0.53 15.55
CA LEU A 528 -12.61 0.64 16.98
C LEU A 528 -12.29 2.05 17.54
N PHE A 529 -11.30 2.73 16.98
CA PHE A 529 -10.75 3.97 17.58
C PHE A 529 -10.59 5.13 16.60
N GLY A 530 -10.90 4.93 15.32
CA GLY A 530 -10.51 5.83 14.23
C GLY A 530 -11.00 7.27 14.38
N ASP A 531 -12.15 7.49 15.02
CA ASP A 531 -12.75 8.80 15.28
C ASP A 531 -11.95 9.68 16.26
N ARG A 532 -10.95 9.11 16.94
CA ARG A 532 -10.06 9.81 17.89
C ARG A 532 -8.60 9.36 17.79
N MET A 533 -8.24 8.64 16.73
CA MET A 533 -6.93 8.03 16.56
C MET A 533 -5.91 9.01 15.98
N VAL A 534 -4.70 9.02 16.54
CA VAL A 534 -3.52 9.67 15.97
C VAL A 534 -2.45 8.60 15.75
N VAL A 535 -1.97 8.45 14.53
CA VAL A 535 -1.09 7.36 14.10
C VAL A 535 0.29 7.88 13.76
N ALA A 536 1.29 7.45 14.53
CA ALA A 536 2.70 7.49 14.16
C ALA A 536 3.06 6.18 13.46
N ASN A 537 3.45 6.23 12.19
CA ASN A 537 3.73 5.04 11.41
C ASN A 537 5.21 4.96 11.00
N ALA A 538 5.88 3.87 11.34
CA ALA A 538 7.26 3.63 10.95
C ALA A 538 7.35 3.37 9.45
N THR A 539 8.48 3.73 8.84
CA THR A 539 8.74 3.40 7.43
C THR A 539 8.79 1.88 7.23
N GLY A 540 8.10 1.40 6.20
CA GLY A 540 7.88 -0.03 5.95
C GLY A 540 6.61 -0.27 5.14
N CYS A 541 6.14 -1.52 5.05
CA CYS A 541 4.91 -1.86 4.31
C CYS A 541 3.76 -0.94 4.71
N SER A 542 3.56 -0.75 6.01
CA SER A 542 2.47 0.04 6.58
C SER A 542 2.50 1.50 6.18
N SER A 543 3.68 2.12 6.08
CA SER A 543 3.79 3.46 5.50
C SER A 543 3.50 3.50 4.01
N ILE A 544 3.91 2.47 3.26
CA ILE A 544 3.73 2.44 1.80
C ILE A 544 2.25 2.22 1.46
N TYR A 545 1.58 1.23 2.02
CA TYR A 545 0.15 1.09 1.71
C TYR A 545 -0.72 2.12 2.46
N GLY A 546 -0.22 2.73 3.53
CA GLY A 546 -0.94 3.69 4.38
C GLY A 546 -0.81 5.15 3.96
N GLY A 547 0.21 5.50 3.18
CA GLY A 547 0.50 6.90 2.82
C GLY A 547 1.27 7.08 1.51
N ASN A 548 1.16 6.15 0.55
CA ASN A 548 1.75 6.33 -0.78
C ASN A 548 0.87 7.22 -1.67
N LEU A 549 1.22 8.51 -1.67
CA LEU A 549 0.55 9.58 -2.39
C LEU A 549 0.44 9.27 -3.90
N PRO A 550 -0.62 9.73 -4.59
CA PRO A 550 -1.57 10.77 -4.19
C PRO A 550 -2.76 10.27 -3.35
N THR A 551 -2.87 8.95 -3.15
CA THR A 551 -4.01 8.30 -2.49
C THR A 551 -3.62 7.74 -1.13
N THR A 552 -4.43 8.00 -0.11
CA THR A 552 -4.30 7.37 1.21
C THR A 552 -5.57 6.60 1.58
N PRO A 553 -5.44 5.40 2.20
CA PRO A 553 -6.57 4.60 2.68
C PRO A 553 -7.24 5.14 3.94
N TRP A 554 -6.60 6.07 4.66
CA TRP A 554 -7.22 6.69 5.82
C TRP A 554 -8.44 7.48 5.36
N THR A 555 -9.55 7.38 6.07
CA THR A 555 -10.79 8.08 5.73
C THR A 555 -11.50 8.56 6.99
N THR A 556 -12.62 9.25 6.84
CA THR A 556 -13.37 9.86 7.93
C THR A 556 -14.80 9.32 8.01
N ARG A 557 -15.43 9.51 9.17
CA ARG A 557 -16.88 9.41 9.32
C ARG A 557 -17.58 10.53 8.57
N LYS A 558 -18.92 10.42 8.49
CA LYS A 558 -19.79 11.46 7.90
C LYS A 558 -19.66 12.83 8.59
N ASP A 559 -19.24 12.88 9.87
CA ASP A 559 -19.01 14.12 10.62
C ASP A 559 -17.58 14.70 10.45
N GLY A 560 -16.74 14.07 9.62
CA GLY A 560 -15.38 14.51 9.33
C GLY A 560 -14.32 14.00 10.31
N LEU A 561 -14.69 13.27 11.37
CA LEU A 561 -13.73 12.68 12.30
C LEU A 561 -13.09 11.43 11.70
N GLY A 562 -11.77 11.31 11.83
CA GLY A 562 -11.03 10.15 11.40
C GLY A 562 -9.56 10.21 11.82
N PRO A 563 -8.76 9.19 11.45
CA PRO A 563 -7.38 9.11 11.89
C PRO A 563 -6.51 10.25 11.34
N ALA A 564 -5.76 10.90 12.22
CA ALA A 564 -4.63 11.73 11.83
C ALA A 564 -3.40 10.82 11.67
N TRP A 565 -2.80 10.77 10.48
CA TRP A 565 -1.70 9.85 10.19
C TRP A 565 -0.44 10.59 9.76
N SER A 566 0.71 10.13 10.24
CA SER A 566 2.01 10.64 9.80
C SER A 566 3.09 9.56 9.85
N ASN A 567 4.04 9.64 8.92
CA ASN A 567 5.27 8.87 8.91
C ASN A 567 6.46 9.83 9.04
N SER A 568 7.23 9.69 10.11
CA SER A 568 8.50 10.41 10.29
C SER A 568 9.61 9.66 9.57
N LEU A 569 10.34 8.77 10.27
CA LEU A 569 11.40 7.95 9.70
C LEU A 569 11.18 6.46 10.02
N PHE A 570 12.19 5.65 9.71
CA PHE A 570 12.15 4.22 10.00
C PHE A 570 12.50 3.93 11.47
N GLU A 571 13.46 4.68 12.00
CA GLU A 571 14.14 4.47 13.26
C GLU A 571 13.46 5.14 14.46
N ASP A 572 12.73 6.23 14.26
CA ASP A 572 12.28 7.14 15.33
C ASP A 572 10.78 7.03 15.68
N ASN A 573 10.08 6.04 15.12
CA ASN A 573 8.63 6.04 15.13
C ASN A 573 8.01 5.95 16.54
N ALA A 574 8.70 5.28 17.48
CA ALA A 574 8.21 5.20 18.85
C ALA A 574 8.27 6.58 19.52
N GLU A 575 9.40 7.24 19.38
CA GLU A 575 9.70 8.59 19.88
C GLU A 575 8.80 9.63 19.22
N PHE A 576 8.50 9.45 17.94
CA PHE A 576 7.58 10.29 17.19
C PHE A 576 6.15 10.20 17.74
N GLY A 577 5.65 8.97 17.95
CA GLY A 577 4.35 8.76 18.62
C GLY A 577 4.33 9.24 20.07
N PHE A 578 5.44 9.11 20.79
CA PHE A 578 5.59 9.69 22.12
C PHE A 578 5.50 11.22 22.09
N GLY A 579 6.08 11.87 21.09
CA GLY A 579 5.91 13.30 20.83
C GLY A 579 4.44 13.70 20.66
N PHE A 580 3.64 12.90 19.95
CA PHE A 580 2.19 13.12 19.86
C PHE A 580 1.52 13.04 21.23
N ARG A 581 1.83 12.02 22.03
CA ARG A 581 1.29 11.88 23.39
C ARG A 581 1.58 13.10 24.25
N LEU A 582 2.83 13.54 24.30
CA LEU A 582 3.25 14.72 25.06
C LEU A 582 2.53 15.99 24.61
N SER A 583 2.40 16.19 23.29
CA SER A 583 1.68 17.35 22.73
C SER A 583 0.19 17.33 23.09
N ILE A 584 -0.47 16.17 22.96
CA ILE A 584 -1.88 16.01 23.33
C ILE A 584 -2.06 16.26 24.83
N ASP A 585 -1.23 15.67 25.70
CA ASP A 585 -1.33 15.89 27.15
C ASP A 585 -1.22 17.37 27.51
N LYS A 586 -0.23 18.06 26.93
CA LYS A 586 -0.02 19.46 27.23
C LYS A 586 -1.15 20.34 26.72
N THR A 587 -1.71 20.03 25.55
CA THR A 587 -2.83 20.77 24.96
C THR A 587 -4.12 20.51 25.74
N THR A 588 -4.38 19.27 26.17
CA THR A 588 -5.50 18.93 27.05
C THR A 588 -5.39 19.67 28.38
N GLN A 589 -4.22 19.66 29.02
CA GLN A 589 -3.98 20.41 30.26
C GLN A 589 -4.26 21.90 30.05
N TYR A 590 -3.74 22.49 28.98
CA TYR A 590 -3.95 23.90 28.68
C TYR A 590 -5.42 24.23 28.43
N ALA A 591 -6.15 23.39 27.69
CA ALA A 591 -7.58 23.54 27.49
C ALA A 591 -8.37 23.43 28.81
N GLN A 592 -7.97 22.54 29.73
CA GLN A 592 -8.58 22.43 31.06
C GLN A 592 -8.35 23.71 31.88
N GLU A 593 -7.12 24.23 31.94
CA GLU A 593 -6.78 25.48 32.65
C GLU A 593 -7.58 26.69 32.09
N LEU A 594 -7.72 26.76 30.76
CA LEU A 594 -8.52 27.80 30.12
C LEU A 594 -10.01 27.65 30.41
N LEU A 595 -10.52 26.42 30.45
CA LEU A 595 -11.91 26.11 30.78
C LEU A 595 -12.21 26.46 32.24
N GLU A 596 -11.33 26.10 33.17
CA GLU A 596 -11.43 26.46 34.59
C GLU A 596 -11.54 27.98 34.78
N LYS A 597 -10.65 28.74 34.15
CA LYS A 597 -10.72 30.21 34.16
C LYS A 597 -12.00 30.73 33.52
N ASN A 598 -12.52 30.05 32.49
CA ASN A 598 -13.75 30.44 31.81
C ASN A 598 -15.02 30.13 32.62
N ILE A 599 -14.98 29.26 33.63
CA ILE A 599 -16.16 28.88 34.43
C ILE A 599 -16.83 30.12 35.04
N GLU A 600 -16.04 31.03 35.60
CA GLU A 600 -16.53 32.23 36.29
C GLU A 600 -16.93 33.36 35.33
N CYS A 601 -16.85 33.14 34.01
CA CYS A 601 -17.19 34.17 33.03
C CYS A 601 -18.68 34.55 33.12
N GLY A 602 -18.94 35.78 33.57
CA GLY A 602 -20.28 36.37 33.67
C GLY A 602 -20.78 37.06 32.39
N CYS A 603 -20.12 36.90 31.23
CA CYS A 603 -20.58 37.53 30.00
C CYS A 603 -21.94 36.97 29.56
N ALA A 604 -22.68 37.74 28.75
CA ALA A 604 -24.04 37.37 28.33
C ALA A 604 -24.12 35.97 27.69
N ALA A 605 -23.12 35.60 26.88
CA ALA A 605 -23.06 34.29 26.23
C ALA A 605 -22.79 33.12 27.21
N CYS A 606 -22.13 33.38 28.34
CA CYS A 606 -21.78 32.35 29.33
C CYS A 606 -22.81 32.20 30.46
N LYS A 607 -23.90 32.99 30.46
CA LYS A 607 -24.93 32.90 31.49
C LYS A 607 -25.53 31.50 31.53
N GLY A 608 -25.42 30.81 32.67
CA GLY A 608 -25.93 29.45 32.86
C GLY A 608 -25.06 28.33 32.29
N SER A 609 -23.87 28.64 31.75
CA SER A 609 -22.96 27.64 31.16
C SER A 609 -22.07 26.91 32.17
N GLU A 610 -22.06 27.33 33.44
CA GLU A 610 -21.21 26.73 34.48
C GLU A 610 -21.44 25.21 34.66
N PRO A 611 -22.68 24.69 34.73
CA PRO A 611 -22.91 23.24 34.85
C PRO A 611 -22.31 22.45 33.69
N LEU A 612 -22.44 22.94 32.45
CA LEU A 612 -21.85 22.32 31.26
C LEU A 612 -20.32 22.27 31.38
N LYS A 613 -19.68 23.39 31.73
CA LYS A 613 -18.22 23.48 31.86
C LYS A 613 -17.68 22.54 32.95
N ARG A 614 -18.38 22.43 34.09
CA ARG A 614 -18.04 21.47 35.16
C ARG A 614 -18.25 20.03 34.72
N ALA A 615 -19.33 19.75 33.99
CA ALA A 615 -19.59 18.42 33.43
C ALA A 615 -18.51 17.99 32.43
N ILE A 616 -17.98 18.93 31.63
CA ILE A 616 -16.87 18.68 30.70
C ILE A 616 -15.58 18.29 31.44
N LEU A 617 -15.24 18.99 32.53
CA LEU A 617 -14.04 18.69 33.32
C LEU A 617 -14.11 17.34 34.04
N GLY A 618 -15.30 16.97 34.54
CA GLY A 618 -15.53 15.73 35.28
C GLY A 618 -16.03 14.56 34.45
N ALA A 619 -16.02 14.65 33.12
CA ALA A 619 -16.61 13.64 32.25
C ALA A 619 -15.83 12.32 32.27
N ASP A 620 -16.52 11.22 32.58
CA ASP A 620 -16.01 9.88 32.26
C ASP A 620 -15.97 9.70 30.73
N GLN A 621 -14.88 9.11 30.24
CA GLN A 621 -14.62 8.83 28.82
C GLN A 621 -14.11 7.39 28.64
N SER A 622 -14.47 6.49 29.55
CA SER A 622 -14.06 5.08 29.58
C SER A 622 -14.66 4.21 28.48
N SER A 623 -15.69 4.70 27.77
CA SER A 623 -16.36 3.98 26.67
C SER A 623 -16.67 4.89 25.48
N GLN A 624 -16.91 4.30 24.32
CA GLN A 624 -17.24 5.05 23.10
C GLN A 624 -18.51 5.90 23.27
N ALA A 625 -19.54 5.38 23.92
CA ALA A 625 -20.78 6.13 24.14
C ALA A 625 -20.54 7.41 24.97
N LEU A 626 -19.74 7.29 26.04
CA LEU A 626 -19.37 8.43 26.89
C LEU A 626 -18.47 9.45 26.17
N ILE A 627 -17.63 8.98 25.24
CA ILE A 627 -16.84 9.85 24.36
C ILE A 627 -17.75 10.66 23.41
N GLU A 628 -18.79 10.04 22.84
CA GLU A 628 -19.77 10.76 22.01
C GLU A 628 -20.58 11.77 22.84
N GLU A 629 -20.96 11.44 24.07
CA GLU A 629 -21.59 12.41 24.99
C GLU A 629 -20.67 13.61 25.25
N GLN A 630 -19.38 13.35 25.52
CA GLN A 630 -18.41 14.41 25.72
C GLN A 630 -18.26 15.29 24.48
N ARG A 631 -18.24 14.70 23.27
CA ARG A 631 -18.25 15.48 22.01
C ARG A 631 -19.48 16.39 21.92
N GLY A 632 -20.65 15.91 22.32
CA GLY A 632 -21.86 16.72 22.41
C GLY A 632 -21.68 17.93 23.32
N ARG A 633 -21.12 17.73 24.51
CA ARG A 633 -20.80 18.82 25.46
C ARG A 633 -19.78 19.81 24.88
N ILE A 634 -18.75 19.33 24.17
CA ILE A 634 -17.75 20.17 23.52
C ILE A 634 -18.33 20.98 22.36
N ALA A 635 -19.24 20.41 21.58
CA ALA A 635 -19.95 21.12 20.52
C ALA A 635 -20.76 22.29 21.11
N GLU A 636 -21.54 22.05 22.17
CA GLU A 636 -22.29 23.09 22.89
C GLU A 636 -21.34 24.18 23.46
N LEU A 637 -20.22 23.77 24.06
CA LEU A 637 -19.21 24.70 24.57
C LEU A 637 -18.66 25.59 23.43
N LYS A 638 -18.33 25.02 22.26
CA LYS A 638 -17.79 25.79 21.13
C LYS A 638 -18.78 26.83 20.59
N GLU A 639 -20.08 26.55 20.61
CA GLU A 639 -21.11 27.53 20.26
C GLU A 639 -21.17 28.70 21.24
N ILE A 640 -21.04 28.41 22.54
CA ILE A 640 -20.96 29.44 23.60
C ILE A 640 -19.70 30.28 23.43
N LEU A 641 -18.54 29.64 23.26
CA LEU A 641 -17.24 30.32 23.14
C LEU A 641 -17.15 31.21 21.90
N ALA A 642 -17.86 30.86 20.81
CA ALA A 642 -17.92 31.69 19.61
C ALA A 642 -18.54 33.09 19.87
N LYS A 643 -19.33 33.24 20.94
CA LYS A 643 -20.00 34.49 21.34
C LYS A 643 -19.46 35.05 22.66
N CYS A 644 -18.51 34.36 23.29
CA CYS A 644 -17.94 34.72 24.57
C CYS A 644 -16.89 35.83 24.41
N THR A 645 -16.94 36.84 25.28
CA THR A 645 -16.01 37.98 25.28
C THR A 645 -14.87 37.83 26.29
N HIS A 646 -14.77 36.68 26.97
CA HIS A 646 -13.69 36.40 27.91
C HIS A 646 -12.36 36.23 27.17
N GLU A 647 -11.25 36.66 27.76
CA GLU A 647 -9.92 36.55 27.15
C GLU A 647 -9.53 35.11 26.78
N THR A 648 -10.03 34.13 27.52
CA THR A 648 -9.75 32.70 27.27
C THR A 648 -10.56 32.11 26.12
N ALA A 649 -11.61 32.78 25.62
CA ALA A 649 -12.59 32.18 24.73
C ALA A 649 -12.01 31.74 23.39
N THR A 650 -11.16 32.56 22.78
CA THR A 650 -10.56 32.28 21.46
C THR A 650 -9.65 31.07 21.51
N GLN A 651 -8.74 31.02 22.50
CA GLN A 651 -7.80 29.92 22.68
C GLN A 651 -8.51 28.63 23.09
N LEU A 652 -9.43 28.72 24.06
CA LEU A 652 -10.19 27.56 24.51
C LEU A 652 -11.01 26.95 23.37
N LYS A 653 -11.60 27.78 22.50
CA LYS A 653 -12.35 27.28 21.34
C LYS A 653 -11.46 26.51 20.36
N ALA A 654 -10.22 26.95 20.16
CA ALA A 654 -9.26 26.27 19.28
C ALA A 654 -8.86 24.90 19.85
N ASP A 655 -8.66 24.81 21.17
CA ASP A 655 -8.13 23.61 21.83
C ASP A 655 -9.21 22.71 22.44
N ALA A 656 -10.50 23.11 22.41
CA ALA A 656 -11.58 22.39 23.09
C ALA A 656 -11.73 20.92 22.63
N ASP A 657 -11.34 20.57 21.41
CA ASP A 657 -11.37 19.18 20.94
C ASP A 657 -10.39 18.28 21.70
N TYR A 658 -9.35 18.82 22.33
CA TYR A 658 -8.42 18.07 23.18
C TYR A 658 -9.00 17.70 24.54
N LEU A 659 -10.18 18.21 24.91
CA LEU A 659 -10.95 17.75 26.08
C LEU A 659 -11.67 16.41 25.81
N VAL A 660 -11.70 15.97 24.56
CA VAL A 660 -12.09 14.61 24.17
C VAL A 660 -10.84 13.73 24.13
N LYS A 661 -10.84 12.59 24.82
CA LYS A 661 -9.71 11.66 24.89
C LYS A 661 -9.27 11.24 23.48
N LYS A 662 -7.96 11.30 23.23
CA LYS A 662 -7.32 10.85 21.98
C LYS A 662 -6.65 9.49 22.19
N SER A 663 -6.59 8.69 21.13
CA SER A 663 -5.90 7.40 21.11
C SER A 663 -4.63 7.49 20.28
N VAL A 664 -3.46 7.37 20.91
CA VAL A 664 -2.16 7.43 20.22
C VAL A 664 -1.74 6.01 19.84
N TRP A 665 -1.56 5.78 18.54
CA TRP A 665 -1.14 4.50 17.97
C TRP A 665 0.19 4.61 17.23
N ILE A 666 1.09 3.67 17.51
CA ILE A 666 2.42 3.57 16.93
C ILE A 666 2.46 2.31 16.08
N HIS A 667 2.31 2.46 14.77
CA HIS A 667 2.27 1.35 13.82
C HIS A 667 3.64 1.07 13.22
N GLY A 668 4.05 -0.19 13.11
CA GLY A 668 5.23 -0.54 12.34
C GLY A 668 5.41 -2.04 12.15
N GLY A 669 6.30 -2.42 11.24
CA GLY A 669 6.64 -3.82 10.98
C GLY A 669 7.68 -4.37 11.96
N ASP A 670 7.97 -5.66 11.85
CA ASP A 670 8.99 -6.31 12.69
C ASP A 670 10.39 -5.70 12.55
N GLY A 671 10.78 -5.26 11.36
CA GLY A 671 12.09 -4.62 11.17
C GLY A 671 12.27 -3.29 11.89
N TRP A 672 11.18 -2.57 12.18
CA TRP A 672 11.25 -1.41 13.05
C TRP A 672 11.36 -1.86 14.51
N ALA A 673 10.37 -2.62 14.99
CA ALA A 673 10.21 -2.91 16.42
C ALA A 673 11.30 -3.84 16.99
N TYR A 674 11.84 -4.76 16.19
CA TYR A 674 12.83 -5.72 16.65
C TYR A 674 14.25 -5.22 16.44
N ASP A 675 14.48 -4.41 15.39
CA ASP A 675 15.80 -4.00 14.92
C ASP A 675 16.07 -2.51 15.11
N ILE A 676 15.79 -1.67 14.11
CA ILE A 676 16.33 -0.30 14.03
C ILE A 676 15.68 0.65 15.04
N GLY A 677 14.39 0.52 15.30
CA GLY A 677 13.63 1.36 16.25
C GLY A 677 13.41 0.70 17.60
N TYR A 678 14.04 -0.45 17.87
CA TYR A 678 13.84 -1.15 19.14
C TYR A 678 14.29 -0.33 20.35
N GLY A 679 15.41 0.39 20.26
CA GLY A 679 15.88 1.22 21.37
C GLY A 679 14.88 2.32 21.75
N GLY A 680 14.30 2.97 20.74
CA GLY A 680 13.21 3.93 20.92
C GLY A 680 11.94 3.30 21.46
N LEU A 681 11.51 2.17 20.90
CA LEU A 681 10.33 1.44 21.35
C LEU A 681 10.43 1.00 22.81
N ASP A 682 11.56 0.42 23.20
CA ASP A 682 11.84 0.03 24.59
C ASP A 682 11.75 1.23 25.53
N HIS A 683 12.42 2.34 25.20
CA HIS A 683 12.39 3.56 26.01
C HIS A 683 10.98 4.14 26.16
N VAL A 684 10.23 4.21 25.07
CA VAL A 684 8.88 4.79 25.08
C VAL A 684 7.90 3.89 25.84
N LEU A 685 7.97 2.57 25.67
CA LEU A 685 7.15 1.66 26.47
C LEU A 685 7.55 1.70 27.96
N ALA A 686 8.83 1.84 28.29
CA ALA A 686 9.30 1.98 29.67
C ALA A 686 8.86 3.29 30.35
N SER A 687 8.48 4.32 29.57
CA SER A 687 8.09 5.63 30.10
C SER A 687 6.80 5.60 30.95
N GLY A 688 5.96 4.57 30.79
CA GLY A 688 4.64 4.50 31.42
C GLY A 688 3.57 5.36 30.75
N ALA A 689 3.87 6.05 29.64
CA ALA A 689 2.89 6.89 28.96
C ALA A 689 1.78 6.07 28.28
N ASN A 690 0.57 6.63 28.24
CA ASN A 690 -0.60 6.02 27.61
C ASN A 690 -0.49 6.08 26.07
N ILE A 691 0.09 5.03 25.49
CA ILE A 691 0.36 4.86 24.06
C ILE A 691 0.19 3.39 23.65
N ASN A 692 -0.26 3.16 22.42
CA ASN A 692 -0.49 1.82 21.89
C ASN A 692 0.46 1.53 20.72
N ALA A 693 1.37 0.56 20.87
CA ALA A 693 2.22 0.08 19.79
C ALA A 693 1.59 -1.14 19.10
N LEU A 694 1.41 -1.08 17.78
CA LEU A 694 0.99 -2.19 16.93
C LEU A 694 2.15 -2.63 16.03
N VAL A 695 2.70 -3.80 16.33
CA VAL A 695 3.77 -4.45 15.56
C VAL A 695 3.17 -5.48 14.62
N LEU A 696 3.27 -5.21 13.33
CA LEU A 696 2.81 -6.07 12.23
C LEU A 696 3.95 -7.03 11.87
N ASP A 697 4.02 -8.16 12.60
CA ASP A 697 5.17 -9.07 12.53
C ASP A 697 5.06 -10.00 11.32
N THR A 698 5.77 -9.65 10.25
CA THR A 698 5.93 -10.47 9.05
C THR A 698 7.18 -11.35 9.10
N GLU A 699 7.97 -11.23 10.16
CA GLU A 699 9.21 -11.96 10.41
C GLU A 699 10.31 -11.76 9.35
N VAL A 700 10.19 -10.72 8.52
CA VAL A 700 11.17 -10.29 7.51
C VAL A 700 10.94 -8.81 7.18
N TYR A 701 11.92 -8.15 6.58
CA TYR A 701 11.74 -6.80 6.04
C TYR A 701 10.97 -6.90 4.72
N SER A 702 9.65 -7.00 4.85
CA SER A 702 8.75 -7.26 3.72
C SER A 702 8.79 -6.18 2.64
N ASN A 703 9.07 -4.91 2.99
CA ASN A 703 9.10 -3.80 2.03
C ASN A 703 10.29 -3.85 1.07
N THR A 704 11.47 -4.11 1.61
CA THR A 704 12.74 -3.99 0.89
C THR A 704 13.16 -5.28 0.17
N GLY A 705 12.26 -6.27 0.07
CA GLY A 705 12.50 -7.52 -0.67
C GLY A 705 12.67 -8.77 0.19
N GLY A 706 12.37 -8.71 1.49
CA GLY A 706 12.39 -9.89 2.38
C GLY A 706 13.77 -10.18 2.96
N GLN A 707 14.42 -9.16 3.53
CA GLN A 707 15.62 -9.33 4.34
C GLN A 707 15.30 -9.98 5.69
N ALA A 708 16.25 -10.72 6.23
CA ALA A 708 16.16 -11.24 7.59
C ALA A 708 16.13 -10.09 8.62
N SER A 709 15.29 -10.25 9.63
CA SER A 709 15.17 -9.40 10.81
C SER A 709 15.54 -10.19 12.07
N LYS A 710 15.65 -9.52 13.24
CA LYS A 710 15.69 -10.25 14.52
C LYS A 710 14.39 -11.00 14.82
N ALA A 711 13.29 -10.70 14.12
CA ALA A 711 12.04 -11.45 14.20
C ALA A 711 12.00 -12.68 13.28
N THR A 712 12.92 -12.83 12.32
CA THR A 712 13.02 -14.05 11.49
C THR A 712 13.32 -15.27 12.37
N PRO A 713 12.60 -16.40 12.21
CA PRO A 713 12.83 -17.61 13.02
C PRO A 713 14.02 -18.43 12.53
N ILE A 714 14.43 -19.41 13.32
CA ILE A 714 15.42 -20.42 12.92
C ILE A 714 14.93 -21.13 11.65
N ALA A 715 15.85 -21.53 10.77
CA ALA A 715 15.60 -22.25 9.53
C ALA A 715 14.89 -21.45 8.41
N ALA A 716 14.30 -20.29 8.70
CA ALA A 716 13.72 -19.45 7.65
C ALA A 716 14.83 -18.88 6.75
N VAL A 717 14.61 -18.99 5.45
CA VAL A 717 15.46 -18.42 4.40
C VAL A 717 14.94 -17.03 4.02
N ALA A 718 15.84 -16.05 4.07
CA ALA A 718 15.60 -14.66 3.69
C ALA A 718 16.88 -14.05 3.09
N GLN A 719 16.82 -12.84 2.54
CA GLN A 719 18.07 -12.14 2.18
C GLN A 719 18.91 -11.90 3.46
N PHE A 720 20.23 -12.06 3.35
CA PHE A 720 21.18 -12.12 4.49
C PHE A 720 21.01 -13.33 5.44
N ALA A 721 20.11 -14.26 5.13
CA ALA A 721 19.95 -15.56 5.79
C ALA A 721 19.71 -16.67 4.75
N ALA A 722 20.50 -16.67 3.66
CA ALA A 722 20.27 -17.53 2.49
C ALA A 722 20.38 -19.04 2.80
N GLY A 723 21.23 -19.39 3.77
CA GLY A 723 21.42 -20.74 4.29
C GLY A 723 20.49 -21.11 5.46
N GLY A 724 19.45 -20.32 5.70
CA GLY A 724 18.58 -20.40 6.87
C GLY A 724 19.15 -19.59 8.05
N LYS A 725 18.29 -18.87 8.78
CA LYS A 725 18.73 -18.18 10.00
C LYS A 725 19.04 -19.19 11.09
N GLU A 726 20.18 -19.01 11.76
CA GLU A 726 20.66 -19.93 12.80
C GLU A 726 20.20 -19.52 14.20
N GLN A 727 20.08 -18.21 14.44
CA GLN A 727 19.71 -17.67 15.74
C GLN A 727 18.19 -17.68 15.97
N PRO A 728 17.71 -17.85 17.22
CA PRO A 728 16.29 -17.80 17.53
C PRO A 728 15.65 -16.46 17.19
N LYS A 729 14.32 -16.47 17.06
CA LYS A 729 13.51 -15.24 16.99
C LYS A 729 13.67 -14.50 18.32
N LYS A 730 14.08 -13.22 18.28
CA LYS A 730 14.09 -12.34 19.47
C LYS A 730 12.69 -12.33 20.08
N ASP A 731 12.58 -12.50 21.39
CA ASP A 731 11.29 -12.53 22.06
C ASP A 731 10.91 -11.14 22.59
N LEU A 732 10.39 -10.28 21.71
CA LEU A 732 9.98 -8.92 22.07
C LEU A 732 8.88 -8.92 23.15
N SER A 733 7.93 -9.86 23.09
CA SER A 733 6.87 -9.95 24.10
C SER A 733 7.43 -10.26 25.47
N MET A 734 8.32 -11.26 25.60
CA MET A 734 8.93 -11.59 26.87
C MET A 734 9.71 -10.40 27.44
N ILE A 735 10.51 -9.73 26.61
CA ILE A 735 11.30 -8.56 27.03
C ILE A 735 10.38 -7.46 27.56
N SER A 736 9.32 -7.10 26.84
CA SER A 736 8.38 -6.05 27.28
C SER A 736 7.62 -6.44 28.57
N MET A 737 7.27 -7.72 28.76
CA MET A 737 6.61 -8.17 29.99
C MET A 737 7.50 -8.06 31.23
N THR A 738 8.83 -8.00 31.10
CA THR A 738 9.73 -7.87 32.26
C THR A 738 9.55 -6.58 33.05
N TYR A 739 8.99 -5.53 32.44
CA TYR A 739 8.70 -4.27 33.13
C TYR A 739 7.50 -4.37 34.09
N GLY A 740 6.59 -5.33 33.87
CA GLY A 740 5.41 -5.55 34.72
C GLY A 740 4.26 -4.55 34.55
N ASN A 741 4.52 -3.35 34.00
CA ASN A 741 3.54 -2.28 33.78
C ASN A 741 3.26 -1.99 32.30
N ILE A 742 3.64 -2.88 31.39
CA ILE A 742 3.33 -2.77 29.96
C ILE A 742 2.27 -3.82 29.63
N TYR A 743 1.14 -3.42 29.04
CA TYR A 743 0.19 -4.36 28.49
C TYR A 743 0.79 -5.01 27.23
N VAL A 744 0.82 -6.34 27.14
CA VAL A 744 1.42 -7.05 26.00
C VAL A 744 0.45 -8.10 25.46
N ALA A 745 0.13 -8.05 24.17
CA ALA A 745 -0.70 -9.06 23.53
C ALA A 745 -0.04 -9.63 22.27
N ARG A 746 -0.14 -10.95 22.09
CA ARG A 746 0.25 -11.65 20.86
C ARG A 746 -1.01 -12.16 20.17
N VAL A 747 -1.27 -11.66 18.96
CA VAL A 747 -2.54 -11.85 18.24
C VAL A 747 -2.34 -12.47 16.86
N SER A 748 -3.41 -13.02 16.28
CA SER A 748 -3.39 -13.67 14.96
C SER A 748 -4.79 -13.77 14.37
N LEU A 749 -4.91 -13.68 13.03
CA LEU A 749 -6.17 -13.91 12.31
C LEU A 749 -6.74 -15.32 12.52
N ALA A 750 -5.97 -16.24 13.11
CA ALA A 750 -6.45 -17.53 13.59
C ALA A 750 -7.58 -17.41 14.63
N ASN A 751 -7.60 -16.33 15.42
CA ASN A 751 -8.63 -16.07 16.43
C ASN A 751 -9.07 -14.59 16.39
N PRO A 752 -10.03 -14.24 15.51
CA PRO A 752 -10.54 -12.87 15.38
C PRO A 752 -11.14 -12.32 16.67
N ALA A 753 -11.77 -13.18 17.50
CA ALA A 753 -12.37 -12.74 18.76
C ALA A 753 -11.30 -12.30 19.77
N GLN A 754 -10.20 -13.03 19.85
CA GLN A 754 -9.05 -12.64 20.69
C GLN A 754 -8.39 -11.36 20.18
N CYS A 755 -8.34 -11.14 18.87
CA CYS A 755 -7.86 -9.88 18.30
C CYS A 755 -8.71 -8.69 18.77
N VAL A 756 -10.04 -8.77 18.63
CA VAL A 756 -10.95 -7.68 19.07
C VAL A 756 -10.77 -7.39 20.56
N LYS A 757 -10.72 -8.45 21.38
CA LYS A 757 -10.50 -8.33 22.83
C LYS A 757 -9.17 -7.64 23.16
N ALA A 758 -8.07 -8.08 22.54
CA ALA A 758 -6.75 -7.54 22.81
C ALA A 758 -6.61 -6.06 22.44
N PHE A 759 -7.23 -5.62 21.34
CA PHE A 759 -7.23 -4.21 20.91
C PHE A 759 -8.01 -3.33 21.87
N LEU A 760 -9.19 -3.77 22.31
CA LEU A 760 -10.01 -3.04 23.28
C LEU A 760 -9.32 -2.94 24.65
N GLU A 761 -8.69 -4.01 25.12
CA GLU A 761 -7.97 -4.01 26.40
C GLU A 761 -6.73 -3.10 26.35
N ALA A 762 -5.99 -3.09 25.23
CA ALA A 762 -4.82 -2.24 25.03
C ALA A 762 -5.16 -0.75 25.07
N ASP A 763 -6.16 -0.30 24.30
CA ASP A 763 -6.56 1.12 24.27
C ASP A 763 -7.21 1.59 25.59
N ALA A 764 -7.88 0.67 26.30
CA ALA A 764 -8.46 0.94 27.60
C ALA A 764 -7.42 0.95 28.74
N TYR A 765 -6.23 0.39 28.54
CA TYR A 765 -5.16 0.40 29.54
C TYR A 765 -4.61 1.83 29.66
N ASP A 766 -4.55 2.35 30.90
CA ASP A 766 -3.98 3.68 31.14
C ASP A 766 -2.47 3.60 31.32
N GLY A 767 -1.79 3.30 30.22
CA GLY A 767 -0.35 3.06 30.20
C GLY A 767 0.12 2.52 28.85
N PRO A 768 1.37 2.06 28.78
CA PRO A 768 1.97 1.58 27.54
C PRO A 768 1.41 0.21 27.15
N SER A 769 1.01 0.08 25.90
CA SER A 769 0.46 -1.15 25.32
C SER A 769 1.26 -1.59 24.11
N LEU A 770 1.50 -2.89 23.98
CA LEU A 770 2.19 -3.52 22.84
C LEU A 770 1.37 -4.70 22.31
N ILE A 771 0.91 -4.58 21.07
CA ILE A 771 0.26 -5.66 20.32
C ILE A 771 1.22 -6.16 19.23
N ILE A 772 1.52 -7.46 19.24
CA ILE A 772 2.32 -8.11 18.20
C ILE A 772 1.41 -9.05 17.40
N ALA A 773 1.16 -8.68 16.15
CA ALA A 773 0.22 -9.35 15.26
C ALA A 773 0.95 -10.21 14.22
N TYR A 774 0.71 -11.53 14.21
CA TYR A 774 1.24 -12.40 13.17
C TYR A 774 0.65 -12.02 11.82
N SER A 775 1.49 -11.48 10.94
CA SER A 775 1.09 -10.92 9.66
C SER A 775 1.66 -11.77 8.53
N HIS A 776 0.85 -12.67 7.98
CA HIS A 776 1.28 -13.51 6.86
C HIS A 776 1.63 -12.64 5.63
N CYS A 777 2.64 -13.04 4.87
CA CYS A 777 3.19 -12.22 3.79
C CYS A 777 3.53 -13.06 2.54
N ILE A 778 3.50 -12.43 1.37
CA ILE A 778 3.98 -13.03 0.11
C ILE A 778 5.45 -13.50 0.22
N ALA A 779 6.25 -12.86 1.07
CA ALA A 779 7.64 -13.26 1.34
C ALA A 779 7.77 -14.63 2.00
N HIS A 780 6.70 -15.16 2.60
CA HIS A 780 6.66 -16.51 3.14
C HIS A 780 6.55 -17.57 2.03
N GLY A 781 6.17 -17.14 0.82
CA GLY A 781 5.96 -18.00 -0.35
C GLY A 781 4.80 -18.97 -0.14
N ILE A 782 3.64 -18.40 0.19
CA ILE A 782 2.38 -19.08 0.49
C ILE A 782 1.28 -18.63 -0.48
N ASN A 783 0.18 -19.38 -0.57
CA ASN A 783 -1.01 -18.92 -1.27
C ASN A 783 -1.78 -17.94 -0.36
N MET A 784 -1.89 -16.68 -0.79
CA MET A 784 -2.54 -15.62 -0.02
C MET A 784 -4.05 -15.86 0.19
N THR A 785 -4.69 -16.64 -0.69
CA THR A 785 -6.12 -17.01 -0.57
C THR A 785 -6.38 -17.84 0.70
N THR A 786 -5.46 -18.77 1.01
CA THR A 786 -5.57 -19.73 2.12
C THR A 786 -4.69 -19.35 3.31
N ALA A 787 -4.11 -18.15 3.32
CA ALA A 787 -3.07 -17.79 4.28
C ALA A 787 -3.55 -17.76 5.75
N VAL A 788 -4.85 -17.51 5.98
CA VAL A 788 -5.45 -17.58 7.32
C VAL A 788 -5.37 -19.01 7.91
N ASP A 789 -5.36 -20.05 7.08
CA ASP A 789 -5.13 -21.41 7.57
C ASP A 789 -3.69 -21.58 8.05
N GLY A 790 -2.72 -20.98 7.35
CA GLY A 790 -1.33 -20.90 7.82
C GLY A 790 -1.22 -20.17 9.17
N CYS A 791 -2.04 -19.13 9.42
CA CYS A 791 -2.12 -18.49 10.74
C CYS A 791 -2.66 -19.46 11.81
N LYS A 792 -3.68 -20.27 11.50
CA LYS A 792 -4.21 -21.29 12.42
C LYS A 792 -3.16 -22.37 12.70
N GLU A 793 -2.43 -22.81 11.70
CA GLU A 793 -1.33 -23.78 11.83
C GLU A 793 -0.16 -23.20 12.65
N ALA A 794 0.16 -21.92 12.50
CA ALA A 794 1.17 -21.25 13.34
C ALA A 794 0.78 -21.29 14.83
N VAL A 795 -0.50 -21.09 15.15
CA VAL A 795 -1.01 -21.18 16.53
C VAL A 795 -1.06 -22.64 16.99
N ASN A 796 -1.63 -23.53 16.19
CA ASN A 796 -1.81 -24.95 16.52
C ASN A 796 -0.50 -25.73 16.61
N SER A 797 0.60 -25.21 16.05
CA SER A 797 1.95 -25.79 16.21
C SER A 797 2.70 -25.29 17.44
N GLY A 798 2.14 -24.33 18.19
CA GLY A 798 2.85 -23.66 19.29
C GLY A 798 3.93 -22.69 18.82
N TYR A 799 4.12 -22.50 17.51
CA TYR A 799 5.06 -21.52 16.94
C TYR A 799 4.65 -20.07 17.31
N TRP A 800 3.34 -19.80 17.26
CA TRP A 800 2.75 -18.51 17.57
C TRP A 800 1.67 -18.64 18.67
N PRO A 801 2.06 -18.84 19.95
CA PRO A 801 1.10 -18.81 21.06
C PRO A 801 0.38 -17.47 21.11
N LEU A 802 -0.92 -17.52 21.41
CA LEU A 802 -1.74 -16.33 21.63
C LEU A 802 -1.86 -16.10 23.13
N PHE A 803 -1.62 -14.88 23.57
CA PHE A 803 -1.74 -14.50 24.98
C PHE A 803 -1.96 -13.00 25.12
N ARG A 804 -2.37 -12.62 26.33
CA ARG A 804 -2.46 -11.23 26.80
C ARG A 804 -1.84 -11.15 28.18
N PHE A 805 -0.99 -10.16 28.39
CA PHE A 805 -0.43 -9.76 29.66
C PHE A 805 -1.08 -8.44 30.05
N ASP A 806 -1.91 -8.47 31.10
CA ASP A 806 -2.64 -7.30 31.58
C ASP A 806 -2.16 -6.91 32.98
N PRO A 807 -1.36 -5.83 33.12
CA PRO A 807 -0.86 -5.36 34.41
C PRO A 807 -1.94 -5.11 35.47
N ARG A 808 -3.18 -4.80 35.06
CA ARG A 808 -4.30 -4.53 35.98
C ARG A 808 -4.65 -5.74 36.83
N LEU A 809 -4.48 -6.96 36.29
CA LEU A 809 -4.76 -8.19 37.02
C LEU A 809 -3.81 -8.41 38.20
N SER A 810 -2.58 -7.92 38.12
CA SER A 810 -1.63 -7.99 39.25
C SER A 810 -2.16 -7.21 40.46
N ALA A 811 -2.81 -6.06 40.23
CA ALA A 811 -3.45 -5.27 41.30
C ALA A 811 -4.65 -5.99 41.94
N GLU A 812 -5.23 -6.97 41.24
CA GLU A 812 -6.30 -7.84 41.74
C GLU A 812 -5.77 -9.14 42.39
N GLY A 813 -4.46 -9.29 42.55
CA GLY A 813 -3.84 -10.53 43.05
C GLY A 813 -3.94 -11.70 42.07
N LYS A 814 -4.14 -11.43 40.77
CA LYS A 814 -4.25 -12.43 39.70
C LYS A 814 -2.99 -12.43 38.84
N ASN A 815 -2.73 -13.54 38.16
CA ASN A 815 -1.62 -13.62 37.23
C ASN A 815 -1.92 -12.71 36.02
N PRO A 816 -1.04 -11.74 35.71
CA PRO A 816 -1.24 -10.84 34.57
C PRO A 816 -1.15 -11.56 33.23
N LEU A 817 -0.47 -12.70 33.11
CA LEU A 817 -0.35 -13.44 31.85
C LEU A 817 -1.50 -14.44 31.67
N GLN A 818 -2.30 -14.26 30.63
CA GLN A 818 -3.34 -15.19 30.21
C GLN A 818 -2.99 -15.82 28.86
N LEU A 819 -2.80 -17.14 28.83
CA LEU A 819 -2.58 -17.89 27.60
C LEU A 819 -3.93 -18.18 26.92
N ASP A 820 -4.15 -17.59 25.75
CA ASP A 820 -5.41 -17.68 24.99
C ASP A 820 -5.39 -18.80 23.93
N SER A 821 -4.22 -19.30 23.54
CA SER A 821 -4.07 -20.47 22.67
C SER A 821 -4.10 -21.78 23.46
N LYS A 822 -4.64 -22.85 22.85
CA LYS A 822 -4.62 -24.21 23.40
C LYS A 822 -3.25 -24.87 23.22
N GLU A 823 -3.07 -26.04 23.85
CA GLU A 823 -1.92 -26.92 23.61
C GLU A 823 -1.71 -27.20 22.12
N PRO A 824 -0.45 -27.28 21.64
CA PRO A 824 -0.16 -27.60 20.26
C PRO A 824 -0.77 -28.95 19.84
N THR A 825 -1.44 -28.95 18.69
CA THR A 825 -2.06 -30.15 18.10
C THR A 825 -1.36 -30.65 16.85
N ILE A 826 -0.41 -29.89 16.29
CA ILE A 826 0.44 -30.27 15.16
C ILE A 826 1.90 -29.96 15.46
N GLY A 827 2.84 -30.56 14.72
CA GLY A 827 4.27 -30.23 14.81
C GLY A 827 4.65 -28.97 14.05
N PHE A 828 5.76 -28.33 14.42
CA PHE A 828 6.31 -27.17 13.70
C PHE A 828 6.63 -27.51 12.24
N GLU A 829 7.12 -28.71 11.98
CA GLU A 829 7.52 -29.19 10.66
C GLU A 829 6.33 -29.23 9.68
N GLU A 830 5.13 -29.53 10.15
CA GLU A 830 3.92 -29.54 9.32
C GLU A 830 3.57 -28.12 8.85
N PHE A 831 3.62 -27.14 9.76
CA PHE A 831 3.43 -25.73 9.46
C PHE A 831 4.53 -25.21 8.52
N ALA A 832 5.80 -25.48 8.84
CA ALA A 832 6.94 -25.02 8.06
C ALA A 832 6.97 -25.63 6.65
N GLY A 833 6.59 -26.91 6.52
CA GLY A 833 6.54 -27.63 5.24
C GLY A 833 5.59 -27.02 4.21
N LYS A 834 4.63 -26.18 4.64
CA LYS A 834 3.69 -25.49 3.75
C LYS A 834 4.23 -24.16 3.22
N GLN A 835 5.33 -23.62 3.77
CA GLN A 835 5.88 -22.32 3.38
C GLN A 835 7.18 -22.44 2.60
N ASN A 836 7.31 -21.69 1.51
CA ASN A 836 8.52 -21.75 0.68
C ASN A 836 9.78 -21.29 1.43
N ARG A 837 9.64 -20.32 2.36
CA ARG A 837 10.76 -19.81 3.16
C ARG A 837 11.47 -20.86 4.01
N PHE A 838 10.82 -21.98 4.35
CA PHE A 838 11.45 -23.13 5.01
C PHE A 838 11.78 -24.24 4.01
N LYS A 839 10.89 -24.54 3.06
CA LYS A 839 11.13 -25.61 2.05
C LYS A 839 12.41 -25.41 1.25
N VAL A 840 12.75 -24.17 0.92
CA VAL A 840 13.94 -23.86 0.11
C VAL A 840 15.24 -24.11 0.87
N LEU A 841 15.20 -24.24 2.21
CA LEU A 841 16.38 -24.48 3.04
C LEU A 841 17.09 -25.78 2.67
N LYS A 842 16.36 -26.90 2.54
CA LYS A 842 16.92 -28.21 2.16
C LYS A 842 17.73 -28.16 0.87
N LYS A 843 17.40 -27.21 0.00
CA LYS A 843 18.08 -27.01 -1.27
C LYS A 843 19.26 -26.04 -1.17
N ASN A 844 19.13 -24.98 -0.37
CA ASN A 844 20.18 -23.97 -0.22
C ASN A 844 21.30 -24.43 0.72
N ASN A 845 20.97 -25.25 1.72
CA ASN A 845 21.89 -25.73 2.75
C ASN A 845 21.51 -27.16 3.17
N PRO A 846 21.65 -28.16 2.28
CA PRO A 846 21.20 -29.55 2.54
C PRO A 846 21.85 -30.15 3.78
N GLU A 847 23.11 -29.82 4.06
CA GLU A 847 23.88 -30.38 5.18
C GLU A 847 23.31 -29.97 6.55
N ASN A 848 22.81 -28.74 6.69
CA ASN A 848 22.33 -28.20 7.96
C ASN A 848 20.79 -28.11 8.05
N ALA A 849 20.07 -28.34 6.95
CA ALA A 849 18.64 -28.09 6.88
C ALA A 849 17.83 -28.86 7.95
N ASP A 850 18.10 -30.16 8.11
CA ASP A 850 17.37 -30.98 9.08
C ASP A 850 17.72 -30.58 10.52
N ALA A 851 18.98 -30.21 10.80
CA ALA A 851 19.41 -29.73 12.11
C ALA A 851 18.75 -28.38 12.47
N LEU A 852 18.70 -27.43 11.53
CA LEU A 852 18.03 -26.14 11.73
C LEU A 852 16.52 -26.30 11.89
N MET A 853 15.88 -27.18 11.13
CA MET A 853 14.45 -27.49 11.28
C MET A 853 14.15 -28.07 12.67
N ALA A 854 14.94 -29.04 13.13
CA ALA A 854 14.81 -29.62 14.46
C ALA A 854 15.07 -28.58 15.58
N ALA A 855 16.05 -27.69 15.39
CA ALA A 855 16.30 -26.59 16.31
C ALA A 855 15.11 -25.62 16.40
N SER A 856 14.48 -25.31 15.27
CA SER A 856 13.27 -24.47 15.22
C SER A 856 12.06 -25.12 15.89
N ALA A 857 11.86 -26.43 15.70
CA ALA A 857 10.81 -27.17 16.39
C ALA A 857 11.04 -27.19 17.92
N LYS A 858 12.29 -27.40 18.35
CA LYS A 858 12.68 -27.34 19.76
C LYS A 858 12.46 -25.96 20.37
N ASP A 859 12.87 -24.88 19.67
CA ASP A 859 12.65 -23.50 20.13
C ASP A 859 11.15 -23.20 20.30
N SER A 860 10.33 -23.57 19.30
CA SER A 860 8.88 -23.38 19.34
C SER A 860 8.23 -24.09 20.53
N ALA A 861 8.56 -25.37 20.74
CA ALA A 861 8.05 -26.15 21.87
C ALA A 861 8.50 -25.58 23.21
N SER A 862 9.79 -25.21 23.33
CA SER A 862 10.37 -24.68 24.57
C SER A 862 9.75 -23.32 24.93
N ARG A 863 9.49 -22.47 23.93
CA ARG A 863 8.87 -21.16 24.11
C ARG A 863 7.40 -21.28 24.52
N TYR A 864 6.64 -22.18 23.89
CA TYR A 864 5.27 -22.45 24.30
C TYR A 864 5.21 -22.95 25.76
N ASP A 865 6.06 -23.92 26.12
CA ASP A 865 6.15 -24.46 27.48
C ASP A 865 6.51 -23.39 28.52
N LEU A 866 7.42 -22.48 28.18
CA LEU A 866 7.76 -21.33 29.02
C LEU A 866 6.54 -20.44 29.30
N TYR A 867 5.80 -20.04 28.26
CA TYR A 867 4.61 -19.21 28.43
C TYR A 867 3.50 -19.92 29.22
N LYS A 868 3.32 -21.21 28.99
CA LYS A 868 2.38 -22.03 29.77
C LYS A 868 2.75 -22.05 31.25
N LYS A 869 4.03 -22.24 31.58
CA LYS A 869 4.51 -22.21 32.97
C LYS A 869 4.30 -20.84 33.61
N LEU A 870 4.63 -19.77 32.89
CA LEU A 870 4.43 -18.40 33.38
C LEU A 870 2.95 -18.08 33.65
N ALA A 871 2.05 -18.50 32.76
CA ALA A 871 0.61 -18.31 32.93
C ALA A 871 0.02 -19.17 34.06
N ALA A 872 0.71 -20.25 34.46
CA ALA A 872 0.32 -21.13 35.56
C ALA A 872 0.92 -20.72 36.91
N LEU A 873 1.84 -19.75 36.96
CA LEU A 873 2.39 -19.26 38.23
C LEU A 873 1.27 -18.67 39.09
N SER A 874 1.25 -19.05 40.37
CA SER A 874 0.45 -18.36 41.37
C SER A 874 0.97 -16.94 41.51
N ALA A 875 0.08 -15.96 41.46
CA ALA A 875 0.45 -14.57 41.63
C ALA A 875 0.82 -14.35 43.11
N ASP A 876 2.12 -14.38 43.43
CA ASP A 876 2.62 -13.96 44.74
C ASP A 876 2.70 -12.42 44.75
N CYS A 877 1.53 -11.79 44.71
CA CYS A 877 1.36 -10.35 44.75
C CYS A 877 1.45 -9.86 46.19
N GLY A 878 2.50 -10.24 46.94
CA GLY A 878 2.78 -9.77 48.30
C GLY A 878 1.52 -9.53 49.14
N SER A 879 0.84 -10.60 49.57
CA SER A 879 -0.18 -10.46 50.61
C SER A 879 0.51 -10.13 51.93
N ASP A 880 0.28 -8.92 52.43
CA ASP A 880 0.66 -8.36 53.73
C ASP A 880 2.16 -8.10 53.99
N SER A 881 2.58 -6.84 53.77
CA SER A 881 3.58 -6.15 54.61
C SER A 881 3.26 -4.66 54.75
#